data_AF-A0A9X8E035-F1
#
_entry.id   AF-A0A9X8E035-F1
#
_cell.length_a   1.000
_cell.length_b   1.000
_cell.length_c   1.000
_cell.angle_alpha   90.00
_cell.angle_beta   90.00
_cell.angle_gamma   90.00
#
_symmetry.space_group_name_H-M   'P 1'
#
loop_
_entity.id
_entity.type
_entity.pdbx_description
1 polymer ?
#
loop_
_entity_poly.entity_id
_entity_poly.type
_entity_poly.pdbx_seq_one_letter_code
_entity_poly.pdbx_strand_id
1 'polypeptide(L)'
;MQTAMLTQSGLGHPSTVKNVNVLASVVAFMSILVKDELTLASLPLEDGESLVQCWAFLAVYMQGPCKENQEYLLQSSPMVELFRKTLKVHLVVPLTAHPVDNDGVHIVVEKLLKGHATKAMVSALEGRMTSASITRLCSGLEVGAIKRRLVVRPEIHEQFQLEKDKHVQDVTWDERFLEEGLDLITLAKVAFGASFDVADMPVRVKRVNFVSEDAYVVAKRAWQESMRFYTAHAFFASMHHSVEIWWGADIGIETVYFALPSHCRMLACLGPKKDRLLNELNYKSNDRLKQFVKATYGFDQEMQHMEVLSTFKLYNVVRPYIPHFKTASFFLAISMNVIMVISVVAVARDDTRTHFIMKPQPLLDAQTVMGNFQVFFSLCVLMFILVISVPLVFRRRWNVRTKHAMLEYKLHRSIGSLDSVLDLDELKIQVEVRVEQSRVWWAHLHASYGTFGKLICLVLLLQFTLMQATPNLPSWLPVALLMLPFIQSTRVYLENGSGYGAFIFTALYDVVLDKYTAFYFFYFAISVGGLIVHPFMYMFHLFDIVMMSPTLQNVVASVTKPGRVLLLTTLLGLCGIYFFAMLLFFAQPTDAVDQVNHVAYCKTLMDCFALCVHRGIPHIGGVGYILSDGFHNPPQFLDRTHYWSRIVYDVAFFAFAVIMLNMIFGITVDIFSDLRTDSADRAELKMNQCFVCGQARAVFDNHYIQRGLPNGFQKHIDEEHNMYEKCLSCEGWQRLLSVT
;
A
#
# COMPACT_ATOMS: atom_id res chain seq x y z
N MET A 1 -29.77 19.76 -16.58
CA MET A 1 -30.89 19.87 -15.61
C MET A 1 -30.70 21.05 -14.68
N GLN A 2 -29.54 21.20 -14.01
CA GLN A 2 -29.27 22.32 -13.09
C GLN A 2 -29.46 23.70 -13.75
N THR A 3 -28.90 23.92 -14.95
CA THR A 3 -29.08 25.17 -15.73
C THR A 3 -30.53 25.40 -16.17
N ALA A 4 -31.30 24.33 -16.37
CA ALA A 4 -32.71 24.41 -16.76
C ALA A 4 -33.61 24.96 -15.64
N MET A 5 -33.15 24.96 -14.38
CA MET A 5 -33.88 25.58 -13.26
C MET A 5 -33.78 27.11 -13.26
N LEU A 6 -32.71 27.65 -13.83
CA LEU A 6 -32.52 29.08 -14.01
C LEU A 6 -33.19 29.54 -15.31
N THR A 7 -32.88 28.87 -16.43
CA THR A 7 -33.40 29.22 -17.76
C THR A 7 -33.72 27.96 -18.57
N GLN A 8 -34.94 27.86 -19.10
CA GLN A 8 -35.37 26.71 -19.90
C GLN A 8 -34.99 26.80 -21.39
N SER A 9 -34.08 27.70 -21.76
CA SER A 9 -33.64 27.94 -23.14
C SER A 9 -33.06 26.68 -23.81
N GLY A 10 -32.39 25.81 -23.05
CA GLY A 10 -31.83 24.56 -23.55
C GLY A 10 -32.82 23.42 -23.77
N LEU A 11 -34.09 23.57 -23.38
CA LEU A 11 -35.14 22.53 -23.51
C LEU A 11 -35.87 22.57 -24.87
N GLY A 12 -35.44 23.42 -25.80
CA GLY A 12 -36.03 23.51 -27.15
C GLY A 12 -37.42 24.16 -27.17
N HIS A 13 -37.83 24.85 -26.11
CA HIS A 13 -39.06 25.61 -26.10
C HIS A 13 -38.99 26.80 -27.08
N PRO A 14 -40.07 27.13 -27.79
CA PRO A 14 -40.10 28.31 -28.65
C PRO A 14 -39.87 29.56 -27.81
N SER A 15 -39.12 30.52 -28.36
CA SER A 15 -38.68 31.78 -27.72
C SER A 15 -39.80 32.70 -27.20
N THR A 16 -41.06 32.28 -27.35
CA THR A 16 -42.28 32.94 -26.88
C THR A 16 -42.76 32.44 -25.51
N VAL A 17 -42.21 31.35 -24.97
CA VAL A 17 -42.55 30.82 -23.64
C VAL A 17 -41.74 31.57 -22.57
N LYS A 18 -42.42 32.16 -21.58
CA LYS A 18 -41.76 32.83 -20.44
C LYS A 18 -40.88 31.83 -19.68
N ASN A 19 -39.58 32.12 -19.57
CA ASN A 19 -38.69 31.38 -18.67
C ASN A 19 -39.15 31.58 -17.22
N VAL A 20 -39.27 30.50 -16.47
CA VAL A 20 -39.62 30.52 -15.03
C VAL A 20 -38.36 30.24 -14.24
N ASN A 21 -37.89 31.23 -13.49
CA ASN A 21 -36.73 31.05 -12.61
C ASN A 21 -37.19 30.41 -11.30
N VAL A 22 -37.03 29.08 -11.21
CA VAL A 22 -37.44 28.30 -10.04
C VAL A 22 -36.59 28.66 -8.81
N LEU A 23 -35.30 28.95 -9.02
CA LEU A 23 -34.38 29.37 -7.95
C LEU A 23 -34.85 30.68 -7.30
N ALA A 24 -35.32 31.63 -8.11
CA ALA A 24 -35.89 32.88 -7.62
C ALA A 24 -37.12 32.65 -6.73
N SER A 25 -38.00 31.74 -7.12
CA SER A 25 -39.21 31.40 -6.35
C SER A 25 -38.87 30.76 -5.00
N VAL A 26 -37.87 29.87 -4.96
CA VAL A 26 -37.41 29.24 -3.70
C VAL A 26 -36.80 30.28 -2.77
N VAL A 27 -35.91 31.15 -3.27
CA VAL A 27 -35.31 32.21 -2.44
C VAL A 27 -36.36 33.22 -1.95
N ALA A 28 -37.36 33.53 -2.78
CA ALA A 28 -38.48 34.38 -2.37
C ALA A 28 -39.31 33.73 -1.26
N PHE A 29 -39.59 32.43 -1.37
CA PHE A 29 -40.29 31.66 -0.32
C PHE A 29 -39.49 31.66 0.99
N MET A 30 -38.19 31.40 0.93
CA MET A 30 -37.30 31.48 2.10
C MET A 30 -37.28 32.88 2.72
N SER A 31 -37.30 33.93 1.90
CA SER A 31 -37.32 35.32 2.39
C SER A 31 -38.62 35.68 3.11
N ILE A 32 -39.74 34.99 2.80
CA ILE A 32 -41.01 35.16 3.50
C ILE A 32 -40.94 34.52 4.89
N LEU A 33 -40.31 33.34 5.00
CA LEU A 33 -40.13 32.62 6.27
C LEU A 33 -39.08 33.29 7.17
N VAL A 34 -38.03 33.87 6.58
CA VAL A 34 -36.89 34.48 7.29
C VAL A 34 -36.98 36.03 7.22
N LYS A 35 -38.13 36.59 7.63
CA LYS A 35 -38.35 38.05 7.63
C LYS A 35 -37.52 38.77 8.70
N ASP A 36 -37.80 38.53 9.98
CA ASP A 36 -37.15 39.21 11.12
C ASP A 36 -36.45 38.24 12.08
N GLU A 37 -35.36 38.68 12.72
CA GLU A 37 -34.59 37.88 13.68
C GLU A 37 -35.45 37.41 14.88
N LEU A 38 -36.48 38.20 15.26
CA LEU A 38 -37.41 37.89 16.35
C LEU A 38 -38.45 36.81 15.97
N THR A 39 -38.95 36.82 14.74
CA THR A 39 -39.92 35.82 14.25
C THR A 39 -39.29 34.45 14.04
N LEU A 40 -37.97 34.44 13.84
CA LEU A 40 -37.17 33.24 13.64
C LEU A 40 -37.02 32.40 14.92
N ALA A 41 -37.01 33.04 16.09
CA ALA A 41 -36.89 32.36 17.38
C ALA A 41 -38.16 31.58 17.78
N SER A 42 -39.31 31.91 17.19
CA SER A 42 -40.63 31.32 17.46
C SER A 42 -41.20 30.58 16.25
N LEU A 43 -40.35 30.08 15.34
CA LEU A 43 -40.79 29.39 14.13
C LEU A 43 -41.44 28.04 14.48
N PRO A 44 -42.63 27.70 13.95
CA PRO A 44 -43.22 26.37 14.15
C PRO A 44 -42.37 25.28 13.46
N LEU A 45 -42.45 24.05 13.97
CA LEU A 45 -41.63 22.93 13.52
C LEU A 45 -41.79 22.63 12.02
N GLU A 46 -43.02 22.69 11.49
CA GLU A 46 -43.33 22.41 10.07
C GLU A 46 -42.70 23.42 9.11
N ASP A 47 -42.68 24.70 9.49
CA ASP A 47 -42.01 25.75 8.72
C ASP A 47 -40.49 25.57 8.77
N GLY A 48 -39.96 25.07 9.91
CA GLY A 48 -38.56 24.71 10.08
C GLY A 48 -38.13 23.58 9.14
N GLU A 49 -38.92 22.51 9.07
CA GLU A 49 -38.68 21.39 8.14
C GLU A 49 -38.76 21.84 6.67
N SER A 50 -39.72 22.71 6.34
CA SER A 50 -39.84 23.29 4.99
C SER A 50 -38.59 24.10 4.62
N LEU A 51 -38.05 24.87 5.57
CA LEU A 51 -36.83 25.65 5.38
C LEU A 51 -35.58 24.75 5.22
N VAL A 52 -35.51 23.64 5.97
CA VAL A 52 -34.47 22.60 5.81
C VAL A 52 -34.47 22.05 4.38
N GLN A 53 -35.65 21.68 3.86
CA GLN A 53 -35.78 21.16 2.49
C GLN A 53 -35.42 22.20 1.43
N CYS A 54 -35.74 23.48 1.65
CA CYS A 54 -35.33 24.55 0.74
C CYS A 54 -33.81 24.70 0.67
N TRP A 55 -33.11 24.63 1.81
CA TRP A 55 -31.64 24.65 1.83
C TRP A 55 -31.02 23.41 1.19
N ALA A 56 -31.58 22.22 1.44
CA ALA A 56 -31.13 20.99 0.80
C ALA A 56 -31.32 21.03 -0.72
N PHE A 57 -32.44 21.57 -1.20
CA PHE A 57 -32.69 21.83 -2.61
C PHE A 57 -31.63 22.76 -3.19
N LEU A 58 -31.41 23.93 -2.58
CA LEU A 58 -30.42 24.89 -3.07
C LEU A 58 -29.01 24.30 -3.11
N ALA A 59 -28.62 23.48 -2.13
CA ALA A 59 -27.33 22.80 -2.13
C ALA A 59 -27.12 21.97 -3.40
N VAL A 60 -28.08 21.12 -3.79
CA VAL A 60 -27.99 20.24 -4.98
C VAL A 60 -27.91 21.03 -6.29
N TYR A 61 -28.62 22.16 -6.40
CA TYR A 61 -28.63 22.98 -7.61
C TYR A 61 -27.45 23.96 -7.73
N MET A 62 -26.65 24.08 -6.66
CA MET A 62 -25.36 24.75 -6.64
C MET A 62 -24.17 23.79 -6.72
N GLN A 63 -24.36 22.52 -6.33
CA GLN A 63 -23.32 21.49 -6.30
C GLN A 63 -22.74 21.20 -7.69
N GLY A 64 -21.42 21.18 -7.80
CA GLY A 64 -20.68 21.06 -9.06
C GLY A 64 -20.39 22.41 -9.74
N PRO A 65 -19.59 22.43 -10.83
CA PRO A 65 -19.20 23.68 -11.47
C PRO A 65 -20.36 24.26 -12.31
N CYS A 66 -21.35 24.87 -11.64
CA CYS A 66 -22.50 25.52 -12.27
C CYS A 66 -22.44 27.04 -12.06
N LYS A 67 -21.58 27.71 -12.84
CA LYS A 67 -21.31 29.14 -12.70
C LYS A 67 -22.56 30.02 -12.80
N GLU A 68 -23.48 29.71 -13.71
CA GLU A 68 -24.69 30.51 -13.94
C GLU A 68 -25.61 30.56 -12.71
N ASN A 69 -25.84 29.39 -12.08
CA ASN A 69 -26.68 29.30 -10.88
C ASN A 69 -25.99 29.97 -9.68
N GLN A 70 -24.69 29.75 -9.52
CA GLN A 70 -23.89 30.31 -8.43
C GLN A 70 -23.83 31.83 -8.50
N GLU A 71 -23.54 32.41 -9.68
CA GLU A 71 -23.51 33.87 -9.86
C GLU A 71 -24.87 34.49 -9.60
N TYR A 72 -25.96 33.88 -10.09
CA TYR A 72 -27.31 34.37 -9.83
C TYR A 72 -27.65 34.37 -8.33
N LEU A 73 -27.39 33.25 -7.63
CA LEU A 73 -27.75 33.11 -6.22
C LEU A 73 -26.88 34.00 -5.31
N LEU A 74 -25.60 34.16 -5.61
CA LEU A 74 -24.71 34.98 -4.79
C LEU A 74 -24.84 36.48 -5.07
N GLN A 75 -25.04 36.90 -6.31
CA GLN A 75 -25.05 38.31 -6.70
C GLN A 75 -26.46 38.91 -6.82
N SER A 76 -27.41 38.17 -7.37
CA SER A 76 -28.73 38.71 -7.71
C SER A 76 -29.79 38.43 -6.63
N SER A 77 -29.48 37.57 -5.66
CA SER A 77 -30.43 37.13 -4.63
C SER A 77 -29.98 37.53 -3.19
N PRO A 78 -30.91 37.59 -2.22
CA PRO A 78 -30.61 37.83 -0.80
C PRO A 78 -30.07 36.60 -0.05
N MET A 79 -29.60 35.56 -0.73
CA MET A 79 -29.19 34.28 -0.12
C MET A 79 -28.16 34.42 1.01
N VAL A 80 -27.12 35.24 0.84
CA VAL A 80 -26.07 35.42 1.87
C VAL A 80 -26.65 36.06 3.15
N GLU A 81 -27.62 36.95 3.00
CA GLU A 81 -28.30 37.57 4.13
C GLU A 81 -29.24 36.58 4.84
N LEU A 82 -29.95 35.74 4.07
CA LEU A 82 -30.75 34.65 4.61
C LEU A 82 -29.88 33.67 5.39
N PHE A 83 -28.71 33.32 4.85
CA PHE A 83 -27.74 32.46 5.53
C PHE A 83 -27.27 33.06 6.87
N ARG A 84 -26.92 34.35 6.87
CA ARG A 84 -26.52 35.07 8.09
C ARG A 84 -27.61 35.03 9.16
N LYS A 85 -28.87 35.25 8.76
CA LYS A 85 -30.01 35.17 9.67
C LYS A 85 -30.24 33.74 10.16
N THR A 86 -30.12 32.73 9.28
CA THR A 86 -30.31 31.32 9.66
C THR A 86 -29.24 30.81 10.64
N LEU A 87 -28.01 31.31 10.56
CA LEU A 87 -26.97 30.95 11.53
C LEU A 87 -27.25 31.50 12.94
N LYS A 88 -27.99 32.61 13.06
CA LYS A 88 -28.33 33.24 14.34
C LYS A 88 -29.59 32.66 15.01
N VAL A 89 -30.34 31.78 14.33
CA VAL A 89 -31.58 31.23 14.88
C VAL A 89 -31.28 30.35 16.09
N HIS A 90 -32.02 30.53 17.17
CA HIS A 90 -32.19 29.50 18.21
C HIS A 90 -33.68 29.21 18.32
N LEU A 91 -34.10 27.96 18.10
CA LEU A 91 -35.51 27.59 18.23
C LEU A 91 -35.83 27.49 19.72
N VAL A 92 -36.64 28.43 20.24
CA VAL A 92 -37.04 28.42 21.64
C VAL A 92 -38.27 27.54 21.81
N VAL A 93 -38.20 26.58 22.74
CA VAL A 93 -39.34 25.74 23.14
C VAL A 93 -40.37 26.61 23.88
N PRO A 94 -41.63 26.70 23.42
CA PRO A 94 -42.69 27.31 24.20
C PRO A 94 -42.93 26.45 25.46
N LEU A 95 -42.87 27.06 26.65
CA LEU A 95 -43.05 26.44 27.98
C LEU A 95 -44.40 25.70 28.19
N THR A 96 -45.26 25.62 27.19
CA THR A 96 -46.60 25.03 27.25
C THR A 96 -46.70 23.62 26.64
N ALA A 97 -45.62 23.05 26.10
CA ALA A 97 -45.59 21.67 25.60
C ALA A 97 -44.94 20.73 26.63
N HIS A 98 -45.56 19.57 26.87
CA HIS A 98 -45.15 18.60 27.89
C HIS A 98 -43.66 18.15 27.75
N PRO A 99 -42.93 17.92 28.85
CA PRO A 99 -41.46 17.91 28.85
C PRO A 99 -40.79 16.56 28.51
N VAL A 100 -41.49 15.59 27.92
CA VAL A 100 -41.01 14.19 27.97
C VAL A 100 -40.41 13.65 26.67
N ASP A 101 -40.62 14.22 25.47
CA ASP A 101 -39.98 13.69 24.24
C ASP A 101 -39.63 14.73 23.14
N ASN A 102 -40.20 15.95 23.17
CA ASN A 102 -40.07 16.90 22.06
C ASN A 102 -38.77 17.73 22.07
N ASP A 103 -38.04 17.79 23.19
CA ASP A 103 -36.78 18.55 23.28
C ASP A 103 -35.73 18.02 22.29
N GLY A 104 -35.73 16.71 22.01
CA GLY A 104 -34.81 16.11 21.04
C GLY A 104 -35.12 16.48 19.58
N VAL A 105 -36.41 16.59 19.23
CA VAL A 105 -36.83 16.82 17.83
C VAL A 105 -36.46 18.23 17.37
N HIS A 106 -36.66 19.25 18.22
CA HIS A 106 -36.29 20.63 17.90
C HIS A 106 -34.77 20.83 17.74
N ILE A 107 -33.97 20.16 18.57
CA ILE A 107 -32.49 20.18 18.47
C ILE A 107 -32.03 19.55 17.15
N VAL A 108 -32.67 18.46 16.73
CA VAL A 108 -32.37 17.78 15.47
C VAL A 108 -32.71 18.66 14.27
N VAL A 109 -33.89 19.30 14.25
CA VAL A 109 -34.30 20.20 13.16
C VAL A 109 -33.41 21.45 13.08
N GLU A 110 -33.08 22.08 14.21
CA GLU A 110 -32.16 23.24 14.22
C GLU A 110 -30.80 22.87 13.65
N LYS A 111 -30.28 21.70 14.04
CA LYS A 111 -29.00 21.20 13.56
C LYS A 111 -29.03 20.88 12.07
N LEU A 112 -30.07 20.20 11.59
CA LEU A 112 -30.25 19.91 10.16
C LEU A 112 -30.38 21.20 9.35
N LEU A 113 -31.11 22.18 9.86
CA LEU A 113 -31.29 23.47 9.20
C LEU A 113 -29.94 24.18 9.00
N LYS A 114 -29.17 24.32 10.07
CA LYS A 114 -27.87 24.99 10.02
C LYS A 114 -26.86 24.19 9.19
N GLY A 115 -26.83 22.86 9.32
CA GLY A 115 -25.99 21.97 8.51
C GLY A 115 -26.29 22.01 7.01
N HIS A 116 -27.56 22.01 6.59
CA HIS A 116 -27.91 22.14 5.18
C HIS A 116 -27.64 23.55 4.64
N ALA A 117 -27.85 24.59 5.46
CA ALA A 117 -27.51 25.96 5.09
C ALA A 117 -25.99 26.13 4.88
N THR A 118 -25.15 25.57 5.76
CA THR A 118 -23.69 25.63 5.62
C THR A 118 -23.22 24.85 4.41
N LYS A 119 -23.80 23.65 4.19
CA LYS A 119 -23.52 22.83 3.01
C LYS A 119 -23.88 23.55 1.71
N ALA A 120 -25.02 24.25 1.66
CA ALA A 120 -25.40 25.06 0.51
C ALA A 120 -24.38 26.18 0.25
N MET A 121 -23.87 26.84 1.28
CA MET A 121 -22.82 27.85 1.11
C MET A 121 -21.51 27.25 0.61
N VAL A 122 -21.07 26.10 1.13
CA VAL A 122 -19.88 25.39 0.65
C VAL A 122 -20.06 24.94 -0.80
N SER A 123 -21.23 24.42 -1.18
CA SER A 123 -21.52 24.09 -2.58
C SER A 123 -21.55 25.31 -3.51
N ALA A 124 -21.87 26.50 -3.00
CA ALA A 124 -21.72 27.75 -3.76
C ALA A 124 -20.26 28.17 -3.97
N LEU A 125 -19.34 27.65 -3.15
CA LEU A 125 -17.89 27.82 -3.30
C LEU A 125 -17.26 26.78 -4.24
N GLU A 126 -17.97 25.70 -4.57
CA GLU A 126 -17.47 24.67 -5.49
C GLU A 126 -17.36 25.23 -6.92
N GLY A 127 -16.18 25.15 -7.54
CA GLY A 127 -15.91 25.79 -8.81
C GLY A 127 -15.45 27.25 -8.70
N ARG A 128 -14.78 27.74 -9.75
CA ARG A 128 -14.15 29.07 -9.75
C ARG A 128 -15.17 30.19 -9.54
N MET A 129 -15.19 30.75 -8.33
CA MET A 129 -15.91 31.97 -8.05
C MET A 129 -15.26 33.18 -8.72
N THR A 130 -16.09 34.07 -9.28
CA THR A 130 -15.68 35.41 -9.70
C THR A 130 -15.27 36.23 -8.47
N SER A 131 -14.26 37.10 -8.60
CA SER A 131 -13.77 37.97 -7.52
C SER A 131 -14.88 38.83 -6.89
N ALA A 132 -15.89 39.21 -7.67
CA ALA A 132 -17.09 39.91 -7.22
C ALA A 132 -17.96 39.05 -6.28
N SER A 133 -18.13 37.77 -6.58
CA SER A 133 -18.92 36.82 -5.77
C SER A 133 -18.25 36.55 -4.42
N ILE A 134 -16.92 36.42 -4.41
CA ILE A 134 -16.13 36.31 -3.17
C ILE A 134 -16.26 37.58 -2.34
N THR A 135 -16.11 38.75 -2.95
CA THR A 135 -16.20 40.04 -2.24
C THR A 135 -17.57 40.22 -1.57
N ARG A 136 -18.66 39.85 -2.26
CA ARG A 136 -20.01 39.91 -1.71
C ARG A 136 -20.21 38.91 -0.57
N LEU A 137 -19.70 37.69 -0.72
CA LEU A 137 -19.70 36.68 0.33
C LEU A 137 -18.95 37.19 1.58
N CYS A 138 -17.72 37.71 1.43
CA CYS A 138 -16.93 38.28 2.52
C CYS A 138 -17.63 39.47 3.19
N SER A 139 -18.34 40.31 2.44
CA SER A 139 -19.05 41.46 2.99
C SER A 139 -20.32 41.09 3.77
N GLY A 140 -20.98 39.98 3.38
CA GLY A 140 -22.21 39.51 4.02
C GLY A 140 -21.97 38.58 5.21
N LEU A 141 -20.82 37.90 5.26
CA LEU A 141 -20.45 36.99 6.35
C LEU A 141 -19.67 37.73 7.44
N GLU A 142 -20.17 37.68 8.67
CA GLU A 142 -19.44 38.15 9.84
C GLU A 142 -18.58 37.02 10.42
N VAL A 143 -17.27 37.22 10.51
CA VAL A 143 -16.33 36.28 11.18
C VAL A 143 -16.82 35.92 12.59
N GLY A 144 -17.37 36.91 13.31
CA GLY A 144 -17.92 36.72 14.65
C GLY A 144 -19.10 35.76 14.71
N ALA A 145 -19.94 35.68 13.67
CA ALA A 145 -21.07 34.75 13.63
C ALA A 145 -20.60 33.30 13.50
N ILE A 146 -19.61 33.06 12.64
CA ILE A 146 -19.00 31.73 12.45
C ILE A 146 -18.25 31.30 13.73
N LYS A 147 -17.47 32.22 14.33
CA LYS A 147 -16.77 31.95 15.60
C LYS A 147 -17.75 31.61 16.73
N ARG A 148 -18.90 32.29 16.79
CA ARG A 148 -19.97 31.99 17.76
C ARG A 148 -20.58 30.61 17.51
N ARG A 149 -20.91 30.24 16.27
CA ARG A 149 -21.47 28.91 15.96
C ARG A 149 -20.51 27.75 16.29
N LEU A 150 -19.20 27.97 16.15
CA LEU A 150 -18.18 26.96 16.48
C LEU A 150 -17.94 26.77 17.99
N VAL A 151 -18.31 27.73 18.85
CA VAL A 151 -17.79 27.83 20.24
C VAL A 151 -18.80 28.23 21.30
N VAL A 152 -19.77 29.07 20.95
CA VAL A 152 -20.67 29.70 21.91
C VAL A 152 -21.98 28.91 21.97
N ARG A 153 -22.26 28.49 23.20
CA ARG A 153 -23.24 27.53 23.68
C ARG A 153 -24.63 27.58 22.99
N PRO A 154 -25.24 26.41 22.69
CA PRO A 154 -24.73 25.05 22.86
C PRO A 154 -24.36 24.41 21.50
N GLU A 155 -23.19 24.67 20.90
CA GLU A 155 -23.05 24.34 19.47
C GLU A 155 -21.75 23.58 19.11
N ILE A 156 -22.00 22.43 18.46
CA ILE A 156 -21.13 21.42 17.82
C ILE A 156 -20.06 20.78 18.71
N HIS A 157 -19.00 21.48 19.14
CA HIS A 157 -17.86 20.82 19.80
C HIS A 157 -18.19 20.31 21.21
N GLU A 158 -18.91 21.09 22.02
CA GLU A 158 -19.30 20.69 23.38
C GLU A 158 -20.38 19.60 23.36
N GLN A 159 -21.32 19.67 22.41
CA GLN A 159 -22.33 18.63 22.19
C GLN A 159 -21.70 17.30 21.76
N PHE A 160 -20.73 17.35 20.84
CA PHE A 160 -19.98 16.16 20.43
C PHE A 160 -19.32 15.47 21.64
N GLN A 161 -18.69 16.24 22.53
CA GLN A 161 -18.06 15.66 23.72
C GLN A 161 -19.05 15.03 24.71
N LEU A 162 -20.29 15.53 24.77
CA LEU A 162 -21.35 14.99 25.64
C LEU A 162 -22.03 13.74 25.05
N GLU A 163 -22.10 13.64 23.73
CA GLU A 163 -22.84 12.57 23.03
C GLU A 163 -21.96 11.42 22.54
N LYS A 164 -20.63 11.61 22.40
CA LYS A 164 -19.70 10.57 21.92
C LYS A 164 -19.81 9.24 22.67
N ASP A 165 -20.02 9.29 24.00
CA ASP A 165 -20.06 8.08 24.83
C ASP A 165 -21.39 7.33 24.68
N LYS A 166 -22.44 7.98 24.14
CA LYS A 166 -23.76 7.37 23.88
C LYS A 166 -23.79 6.62 22.55
N HIS A 167 -22.96 7.02 21.58
CA HIS A 167 -23.00 6.52 20.20
C HIS A 167 -21.83 5.60 19.82
N VAL A 168 -21.15 4.99 20.80
CA VAL A 168 -19.98 4.09 20.59
C VAL A 168 -20.23 2.93 19.62
N GLN A 169 -21.49 2.52 19.42
CA GLN A 169 -21.86 1.44 18.49
C GLN A 169 -22.07 1.91 17.04
N ASP A 170 -22.35 3.19 16.80
CA ASP A 170 -22.54 3.74 15.45
C ASP A 170 -21.26 4.45 14.98
N VAL A 171 -20.48 3.74 14.16
CA VAL A 171 -19.17 4.20 13.65
C VAL A 171 -19.31 5.44 12.75
N THR A 172 -20.48 5.70 12.17
CA THR A 172 -20.72 6.80 11.20
C THR A 172 -21.37 8.02 11.84
N TRP A 173 -21.73 7.94 13.12
CA TRP A 173 -22.40 9.03 13.82
C TRP A 173 -21.48 10.24 13.99
N ASP A 174 -20.21 10.02 14.34
CA ASP A 174 -19.21 11.07 14.50
C ASP A 174 -19.05 11.91 13.22
N GLU A 175 -18.99 11.25 12.05
CA GLU A 175 -18.80 11.90 10.76
C GLU A 175 -19.99 12.81 10.42
N ARG A 176 -21.21 12.25 10.43
CA ARG A 176 -22.45 13.00 10.16
C ARG A 176 -22.66 14.14 11.16
N PHE A 177 -22.25 13.93 12.41
CA PHE A 177 -22.39 14.95 13.45
C PHE A 177 -21.47 16.15 13.18
N LEU A 178 -20.24 15.90 12.71
CA LEU A 178 -19.17 16.88 12.57
C LEU A 178 -19.12 17.57 11.19
N GLU A 179 -19.88 17.09 10.20
CA GLU A 179 -19.99 17.69 8.85
C GLU A 179 -20.21 19.20 8.90
N GLU A 180 -21.17 19.67 9.70
CA GLU A 180 -21.47 21.10 9.84
C GLU A 180 -20.26 21.92 10.31
N GLY A 181 -19.52 21.42 11.30
CA GLY A 181 -18.34 22.11 11.84
C GLY A 181 -17.20 22.19 10.82
N LEU A 182 -17.05 21.16 9.98
CA LEU A 182 -16.07 21.13 8.92
C LEU A 182 -16.44 22.07 7.76
N ASP A 183 -17.70 22.09 7.37
CA ASP A 183 -18.23 22.99 6.33
C ASP A 183 -18.06 24.46 6.73
N LEU A 184 -18.30 24.78 8.00
CA LEU A 184 -18.08 26.13 8.55
C LEU A 184 -16.62 26.57 8.48
N ILE A 185 -15.68 25.66 8.75
CA ILE A 185 -14.24 25.96 8.63
C ILE A 185 -13.83 26.09 7.18
N THR A 186 -14.36 25.25 6.30
CA THR A 186 -14.12 25.35 4.86
C THR A 186 -14.57 26.71 4.33
N LEU A 187 -15.80 27.11 4.68
CA LEU A 187 -16.34 28.44 4.35
C LEU A 187 -15.46 29.56 4.91
N ALA A 188 -15.03 29.43 6.17
CA ALA A 188 -14.20 30.45 6.81
C ALA A 188 -12.81 30.58 6.18
N LYS A 189 -12.16 29.47 5.83
CA LYS A 189 -10.85 29.48 5.17
C LYS A 189 -10.91 30.07 3.77
N VAL A 190 -11.93 29.72 2.99
CA VAL A 190 -12.09 30.26 1.63
C VAL A 190 -12.47 31.74 1.65
N ALA A 191 -13.38 32.15 2.55
CA ALA A 191 -13.85 33.53 2.61
C ALA A 191 -12.88 34.49 3.31
N PHE A 192 -12.15 34.05 4.33
CA PHE A 192 -11.34 34.94 5.19
C PHE A 192 -9.83 34.62 5.14
N GLY A 193 -9.43 33.47 4.60
CA GLY A 193 -8.03 33.07 4.46
C GLY A 193 -7.24 33.21 5.76
N ALA A 194 -6.09 33.89 5.67
CA ALA A 194 -5.19 34.13 6.80
C ALA A 194 -5.82 34.88 7.99
N SER A 195 -6.94 35.60 7.80
CA SER A 195 -7.60 36.31 8.92
C SER A 195 -8.40 35.39 9.85
N PHE A 196 -8.66 34.14 9.43
CA PHE A 196 -9.28 33.10 10.26
C PHE A 196 -8.24 32.19 10.95
N ASP A 197 -7.10 31.94 10.31
CA ASP A 197 -6.05 31.01 10.78
C ASP A 197 -5.27 31.48 12.02
N VAL A 198 -5.44 32.74 12.46
CA VAL A 198 -4.67 33.28 13.60
C VAL A 198 -5.46 33.16 14.90
N ALA A 199 -5.14 32.12 15.66
CA ALA A 199 -5.20 32.19 17.11
C ALA A 199 -3.95 31.52 17.68
N ASP A 200 -2.89 32.31 17.92
CA ASP A 200 -1.84 31.90 18.85
C ASP A 200 -2.51 31.48 20.17
N MET A 201 -1.93 30.48 20.85
CA MET A 201 -2.48 29.98 22.11
C MET A 201 -2.74 31.17 23.06
N PRO A 202 -4.01 31.41 23.47
CA PRO A 202 -4.35 32.62 24.21
C PRO A 202 -3.65 32.61 25.57
N VAL A 203 -2.85 33.65 25.82
CA VAL A 203 -2.01 33.78 27.01
C VAL A 203 -2.90 33.73 28.27
N ARG A 204 -2.53 32.84 29.19
CA ARG A 204 -3.27 32.65 30.44
C ARG A 204 -3.32 33.95 31.25
N VAL A 205 -4.54 34.44 31.49
CA VAL A 205 -4.80 35.63 32.29
C VAL A 205 -4.42 35.34 33.76
N LYS A 206 -3.47 36.12 34.31
CA LYS A 206 -3.05 36.04 35.72
C LYS A 206 -3.74 37.15 36.52
N ARG A 207 -4.23 36.84 37.73
CA ARG A 207 -4.89 37.80 38.63
C ARG A 207 -4.02 39.03 38.93
N VAL A 208 -2.70 38.85 39.00
CA VAL A 208 -1.71 39.90 39.36
C VAL A 208 -1.75 41.11 38.40
N ASN A 209 -2.25 40.94 37.18
CA ASN A 209 -2.25 41.99 36.16
C ASN A 209 -3.47 42.94 36.23
N PHE A 210 -4.38 42.74 37.20
CA PHE A 210 -5.65 43.48 37.26
C PHE A 210 -5.83 44.16 38.62
N VAL A 211 -6.23 45.43 38.57
CA VAL A 211 -6.45 46.28 39.75
C VAL A 211 -7.81 46.01 40.40
N SER A 212 -8.83 45.64 39.61
CA SER A 212 -10.18 45.32 40.10
C SER A 212 -10.59 43.86 39.83
N GLU A 213 -11.37 43.28 40.75
CA GLU A 213 -11.86 41.90 40.64
C GLU A 213 -12.84 41.75 39.46
N ASP A 214 -13.67 42.76 39.20
CA ASP A 214 -14.59 42.75 38.06
C ASP A 214 -13.85 42.74 36.72
N ALA A 215 -12.76 43.52 36.58
CA ALA A 215 -11.94 43.50 35.38
C ALA A 215 -11.25 42.15 35.19
N TYR A 216 -10.81 41.50 36.27
CA TYR A 216 -10.26 40.15 36.22
C TYR A 216 -11.32 39.11 35.79
N VAL A 217 -12.55 39.18 36.33
CA VAL A 217 -13.63 38.26 35.96
C VAL A 217 -14.02 38.42 34.49
N VAL A 218 -14.12 39.65 33.99
CA VAL A 218 -14.40 39.92 32.57
C VAL A 218 -13.27 39.41 31.68
N ALA A 219 -12.01 39.71 32.02
CA ALA A 219 -10.84 39.23 31.27
C ALA A 219 -10.71 37.70 31.31
N LYS A 220 -11.04 37.07 32.44
CA LYS A 220 -11.05 35.61 32.59
C LYS A 220 -12.12 34.96 31.73
N ARG A 221 -13.33 35.54 31.62
CA ARG A 221 -14.37 35.05 30.72
C ARG A 221 -13.95 35.17 29.25
N ALA A 222 -13.43 36.33 28.85
CA ALA A 222 -12.92 36.53 27.48
C ALA A 222 -11.78 35.55 27.12
N TRP A 223 -10.89 35.25 28.08
CA TRP A 223 -9.86 34.22 27.90
C TRP A 223 -10.45 32.82 27.79
N GLN A 224 -11.46 32.46 28.60
CA GLN A 224 -12.14 31.17 28.50
C GLN A 224 -12.82 30.99 27.14
N GLU A 225 -13.48 32.03 26.62
CA GLU A 225 -14.09 32.02 25.29
C GLU A 225 -13.04 31.86 24.19
N SER A 226 -11.95 32.63 24.27
CA SER A 226 -10.84 32.54 23.31
C SER A 226 -10.15 31.17 23.35
N MET A 227 -9.99 30.58 24.54
CA MET A 227 -9.41 29.25 24.72
C MET A 227 -10.32 28.16 24.17
N ARG A 228 -11.64 28.26 24.38
CA ARG A 228 -12.62 27.32 23.79
C ARG A 228 -12.61 27.41 22.27
N PHE A 229 -12.50 28.62 21.70
CA PHE A 229 -12.32 28.81 20.26
C PHE A 229 -11.04 28.17 19.77
N TYR A 230 -9.91 28.41 20.44
CA TYR A 230 -8.64 27.79 20.10
C TYR A 230 -8.74 26.26 20.09
N THR A 231 -9.34 25.65 21.12
CA THR A 231 -9.48 24.18 21.19
C THR A 231 -10.40 23.62 20.11
N ALA A 232 -11.54 24.27 19.84
CA ALA A 232 -12.47 23.84 18.81
C ALA A 232 -11.86 24.01 17.41
N HIS A 233 -11.26 25.17 17.14
CA HIS A 233 -10.54 25.45 15.89
C HIS A 233 -9.42 24.43 15.67
N ALA A 234 -8.56 24.18 16.66
CA ALA A 234 -7.49 23.19 16.55
C ALA A 234 -8.03 21.77 16.29
N PHE A 235 -9.14 21.40 16.92
CA PHE A 235 -9.78 20.09 16.72
C PHE A 235 -10.27 19.94 15.27
N PHE A 236 -11.07 20.87 14.76
CA PHE A 236 -11.58 20.77 13.40
C PHE A 236 -10.52 21.03 12.33
N ALA A 237 -9.54 21.92 12.58
CA ALA A 237 -8.40 22.13 11.69
C ALA A 237 -7.57 20.85 11.52
N SER A 238 -7.46 20.02 12.58
CA SER A 238 -6.79 18.72 12.49
C SER A 238 -7.53 17.67 11.64
N MET A 239 -8.83 17.87 11.41
CA MET A 239 -9.65 16.97 10.58
C MET A 239 -9.86 17.48 9.16
N HIS A 240 -9.49 18.74 8.91
CA HIS A 240 -9.74 19.44 7.67
C HIS A 240 -8.49 19.38 6.77
N HIS A 241 -8.58 18.62 5.68
CA HIS A 241 -7.51 18.41 4.72
C HIS A 241 -7.86 19.00 3.36
N SER A 242 -6.84 19.27 2.55
CA SER A 242 -7.01 19.91 1.24
C SER A 242 -6.18 19.24 0.16
N VAL A 243 -6.74 19.10 -1.04
CA VAL A 243 -6.03 18.58 -2.21
C VAL A 243 -6.24 19.48 -3.41
N GLU A 244 -5.15 19.79 -4.11
CA GLU A 244 -5.20 20.46 -5.41
C GLU A 244 -5.48 19.48 -6.54
N ILE A 245 -6.50 19.78 -7.34
CA ILE A 245 -6.93 19.05 -8.52
C ILE A 245 -6.84 19.96 -9.74
N TRP A 246 -6.36 19.41 -10.86
CA TRP A 246 -6.33 20.10 -12.14
C TRP A 246 -7.42 19.56 -13.07
N TRP A 247 -8.37 20.41 -13.44
CA TRP A 247 -9.55 20.05 -14.24
C TRP A 247 -9.38 20.34 -15.75
N GLY A 248 -8.15 20.50 -16.23
CA GLY A 248 -7.85 20.83 -17.64
C GLY A 248 -7.56 22.31 -17.87
N ALA A 249 -7.36 22.71 -19.13
CA ALA A 249 -6.94 24.08 -19.49
C ALA A 249 -8.01 25.14 -19.17
N ASP A 250 -9.28 24.79 -19.34
CA ASP A 250 -10.40 25.75 -19.20
C ASP A 250 -10.70 26.07 -17.72
N ILE A 251 -10.65 25.06 -16.85
CA ILE A 251 -11.02 25.13 -15.42
C ILE A 251 -9.77 25.23 -14.51
N GLY A 252 -8.58 24.88 -14.98
CA GLY A 252 -7.30 24.95 -14.26
C GLY A 252 -7.29 24.27 -12.88
N ILE A 253 -6.52 24.84 -11.94
CA ILE A 253 -6.29 24.24 -10.60
C ILE A 253 -7.35 24.71 -9.61
N GLU A 254 -7.90 23.78 -8.84
CA GLU A 254 -8.86 24.01 -7.75
C GLU A 254 -8.40 23.28 -6.48
N THR A 255 -8.59 23.91 -5.32
CA THR A 255 -8.36 23.31 -4.01
C THR A 255 -9.67 22.73 -3.47
N VAL A 256 -9.71 21.42 -3.30
CA VAL A 256 -10.85 20.72 -2.71
C VAL A 256 -10.56 20.42 -1.25
N TYR A 257 -11.50 20.76 -0.38
CA TYR A 257 -11.43 20.46 1.04
C TYR A 257 -12.28 19.25 1.40
N PHE A 258 -11.82 18.42 2.34
CA PHE A 258 -12.56 17.26 2.81
C PHE A 258 -12.18 16.90 4.26
N ALA A 259 -13.06 16.16 4.93
CA ALA A 259 -12.79 15.58 6.23
C ALA A 259 -12.07 14.24 6.06
N LEU A 260 -11.10 13.96 6.92
CA LEU A 260 -10.52 12.63 7.01
C LEU A 260 -11.47 11.66 7.73
N PRO A 261 -11.84 10.53 7.12
CA PRO A 261 -12.56 9.46 7.82
C PRO A 261 -11.78 8.95 9.04
N SER A 262 -12.48 8.42 10.04
CA SER A 262 -11.86 7.98 11.31
C SER A 262 -10.76 6.93 11.10
N HIS A 263 -11.01 5.95 10.23
CA HIS A 263 -10.13 4.81 9.98
C HIS A 263 -8.79 5.23 9.36
N CYS A 264 -8.74 6.37 8.68
CA CYS A 264 -7.55 6.89 8.01
C CYS A 264 -6.46 7.31 9.02
N ARG A 265 -6.83 7.57 10.28
CA ARG A 265 -5.87 7.81 11.38
C ARG A 265 -4.95 6.59 11.62
N MET A 266 -5.42 5.39 11.25
CA MET A 266 -4.63 4.16 11.35
C MET A 266 -3.47 4.10 10.35
N LEU A 267 -3.36 5.03 9.40
CA LEU A 267 -2.21 5.14 8.51
C LEU A 267 -0.89 5.29 9.28
N ALA A 268 -0.90 5.94 10.45
CA ALA A 268 0.27 6.05 11.32
C ALA A 268 0.82 4.67 11.75
N CYS A 269 -0.06 3.66 11.84
CA CYS A 269 0.32 2.30 12.19
C CYS A 269 1.02 1.54 11.05
N LEU A 270 0.92 2.04 9.81
CA LEU A 270 1.51 1.46 8.59
C LEU A 270 2.89 2.06 8.24
N GLY A 271 3.53 2.81 9.15
CA GLY A 271 4.81 3.51 8.93
C GLY A 271 5.88 2.72 8.15
N PRO A 272 6.27 1.51 8.57
CA PRO A 272 7.28 0.71 7.87
C PRO A 272 6.88 0.35 6.43
N LYS A 273 5.59 0.18 6.16
CA LYS A 273 5.06 -0.12 4.82
C LYS A 273 4.99 1.15 3.97
N LYS A 274 4.65 2.28 4.57
CA LYS A 274 4.72 3.62 3.98
C LYS A 274 6.14 3.94 3.51
N ASP A 275 7.15 3.66 4.32
CA ASP A 275 8.55 3.91 3.96
C ASP A 275 9.02 2.99 2.84
N ARG A 276 8.62 1.71 2.86
CA ARG A 276 8.88 0.78 1.75
C ARG A 276 8.25 1.27 0.44
N LEU A 277 6.98 1.68 0.49
CA LEU A 277 6.30 2.20 -0.70
C LEU A 277 7.05 3.41 -1.26
N LEU A 278 7.42 4.37 -0.41
CA LEU A 278 8.20 5.54 -0.82
C LEU A 278 9.52 5.20 -1.50
N ASN A 279 10.17 4.10 -1.10
CA ASN A 279 11.44 3.63 -1.66
C ASN A 279 11.27 2.83 -2.96
N GLU A 280 10.10 2.22 -3.18
CA GLU A 280 9.75 1.48 -4.39
C GLU A 280 9.28 2.37 -5.54
N LEU A 281 8.74 3.57 -5.23
CA LEU A 281 8.22 4.50 -6.24
C LEU A 281 9.32 5.10 -7.12
N ASN A 282 9.02 5.26 -8.41
CA ASN A 282 9.93 5.89 -9.37
C ASN A 282 9.62 7.38 -9.55
N TYR A 283 10.41 8.23 -8.89
CA TYR A 283 10.31 9.70 -8.92
C TYR A 283 10.58 10.30 -10.30
N LYS A 284 11.36 9.61 -11.16
CA LYS A 284 11.73 10.09 -12.51
C LYS A 284 10.60 9.90 -13.54
N SER A 285 9.60 9.05 -13.26
CA SER A 285 8.59 8.68 -14.26
C SER A 285 7.45 9.71 -14.38
N ASN A 286 6.98 9.97 -15.60
CA ASN A 286 5.78 10.81 -15.83
C ASN A 286 4.50 10.14 -15.32
N ASP A 287 4.47 8.81 -15.24
CA ASP A 287 3.35 8.02 -14.71
C ASP A 287 3.43 7.76 -13.19
N ARG A 288 4.28 8.50 -12.46
CA ARG A 288 4.49 8.33 -11.01
C ARG A 288 3.20 8.34 -10.19
N LEU A 289 2.25 9.21 -10.53
CA LEU A 289 0.95 9.30 -9.84
C LEU A 289 0.09 8.06 -10.10
N LYS A 290 0.12 7.51 -11.33
CA LYS A 290 -0.59 6.26 -11.65
C LYS A 290 0.02 5.08 -10.90
N GLN A 291 1.35 5.03 -10.79
CA GLN A 291 2.05 4.01 -10.00
C GLN A 291 1.68 4.11 -8.53
N PHE A 292 1.64 5.33 -7.99
CA PHE A 292 1.23 5.61 -6.62
C PHE A 292 -0.20 5.14 -6.35
N VAL A 293 -1.18 5.58 -7.13
CA VAL A 293 -2.59 5.20 -6.97
C VAL A 293 -2.78 3.68 -7.06
N LYS A 294 -2.06 3.02 -7.98
CA LYS A 294 -2.11 1.55 -8.11
C LYS A 294 -1.53 0.84 -6.88
N ALA A 295 -0.47 1.39 -6.30
CA ALA A 295 0.18 0.82 -5.12
C ALA A 295 -0.63 1.07 -3.84
N THR A 296 -1.36 2.18 -3.75
CA THR A 296 -2.15 2.54 -2.58
C THR A 296 -3.55 1.95 -2.54
N TYR A 297 -4.09 1.41 -3.64
CA TYR A 297 -5.46 0.84 -3.70
C TYR A 297 -5.82 -0.20 -2.60
N GLY A 298 -4.82 -0.82 -1.95
CA GLY A 298 -5.04 -1.75 -0.85
C GLY A 298 -5.06 -1.10 0.54
N PHE A 299 -4.68 0.18 0.67
CA PHE A 299 -4.43 0.82 1.96
C PHE A 299 -5.72 1.10 2.71
N ASP A 300 -6.81 1.51 2.06
CA ASP A 300 -8.12 1.69 2.71
C ASP A 300 -8.58 0.43 3.46
N GLN A 301 -8.51 -0.71 2.78
CA GLN A 301 -8.92 -2.00 3.34
C GLN A 301 -8.02 -2.42 4.50
N GLU A 302 -6.73 -2.12 4.42
CA GLU A 302 -5.76 -2.35 5.48
C GLU A 302 -6.03 -1.47 6.70
N MET A 303 -6.27 -0.17 6.50
CA MET A 303 -6.56 0.76 7.59
C MET A 303 -7.85 0.40 8.33
N GLN A 304 -8.92 0.05 7.61
CA GLN A 304 -10.16 -0.45 8.22
C GLN A 304 -9.94 -1.73 9.03
N HIS A 305 -9.17 -2.68 8.46
CA HIS A 305 -8.84 -3.91 9.17
C HIS A 305 -8.05 -3.60 10.44
N MET A 306 -7.08 -2.69 10.37
CA MET A 306 -6.31 -2.27 11.53
C MET A 306 -7.16 -1.56 12.59
N GLU A 307 -8.13 -0.74 12.20
CA GLU A 307 -9.08 -0.11 13.11
C GLU A 307 -9.90 -1.17 13.85
N VAL A 308 -10.46 -2.14 13.14
CA VAL A 308 -11.16 -3.28 13.75
C VAL A 308 -10.21 -4.06 14.67
N LEU A 309 -8.97 -4.31 14.26
CA LEU A 309 -7.97 -4.98 15.10
C LEU A 309 -7.65 -4.20 16.37
N SER A 310 -7.63 -2.87 16.29
CA SER A 310 -7.36 -2.00 17.43
C SER A 310 -8.45 -2.03 18.50
N THR A 311 -9.66 -2.50 18.17
CA THR A 311 -10.70 -2.75 19.18
C THR A 311 -10.38 -3.96 20.07
N PHE A 312 -9.57 -4.91 19.58
CA PHE A 312 -9.19 -6.09 20.34
C PHE A 312 -8.05 -5.79 21.32
N LYS A 313 -8.35 -5.87 22.62
CA LYS A 313 -7.39 -5.62 23.70
C LYS A 313 -6.12 -6.49 23.61
N LEU A 314 -6.26 -7.78 23.27
CA LEU A 314 -5.11 -8.70 23.15
C LEU A 314 -4.12 -8.25 22.07
N TYR A 315 -4.63 -7.80 20.92
CA TYR A 315 -3.78 -7.31 19.83
C TYR A 315 -2.99 -6.07 20.26
N ASN A 316 -3.64 -5.11 20.93
CA ASN A 316 -2.97 -3.90 21.41
C ASN A 316 -1.91 -4.18 22.47
N VAL A 317 -2.11 -5.19 23.31
CA VAL A 317 -1.12 -5.60 24.31
C VAL A 317 0.08 -6.28 23.64
N VAL A 318 -0.15 -7.16 22.66
CA VAL A 318 0.92 -7.97 22.04
C VAL A 318 1.72 -7.19 20.99
N ARG A 319 1.06 -6.35 20.19
CA ARG A 319 1.66 -5.59 19.07
C ARG A 319 3.00 -4.90 19.39
N PRO A 320 3.15 -4.11 20.48
CA PRO A 320 4.41 -3.42 20.77
C PRO A 320 5.56 -4.38 21.09
N TYR A 321 5.27 -5.61 21.52
CA TYR A 321 6.28 -6.62 21.86
C TYR A 321 6.75 -7.47 20.67
N ILE A 322 6.08 -7.41 19.52
CA ILE A 322 6.46 -8.21 18.34
C ILE A 322 7.91 -7.98 17.87
N PRO A 323 8.42 -6.73 17.77
CA PRO A 323 9.83 -6.51 17.43
C PRO A 323 10.79 -7.11 18.46
N HIS A 324 10.40 -7.12 19.74
CA HIS A 324 11.16 -7.75 20.81
C HIS A 324 11.15 -9.27 20.69
N PHE A 325 10.03 -9.90 20.32
CA PHE A 325 9.98 -11.35 20.06
C PHE A 325 10.86 -11.77 18.89
N LYS A 326 10.92 -10.98 17.81
CA LYS A 326 11.84 -11.24 16.69
C LYS A 326 13.29 -11.16 17.14
N THR A 327 13.65 -10.08 17.82
CA THR A 327 15.02 -9.87 18.34
C THR A 327 15.41 -10.96 19.34
N ALA A 328 14.51 -11.33 20.26
CA ALA A 328 14.73 -12.41 21.22
C ALA A 328 14.93 -13.77 20.53
N SER A 329 14.09 -14.09 19.54
CA SER A 329 14.22 -15.32 18.75
C SER A 329 15.55 -15.38 17.99
N PHE A 330 16.04 -14.24 17.48
CA PHE A 330 17.34 -14.17 16.83
C PHE A 330 18.51 -14.40 17.82
N PHE A 331 18.48 -13.78 19.00
CA PHE A 331 19.47 -14.03 20.05
C PHE A 331 19.46 -15.49 20.52
N LEU A 332 18.27 -16.10 20.59
CA LEU A 332 18.11 -17.50 20.92
C LEU A 332 18.72 -18.40 19.83
N ALA A 333 18.51 -18.07 18.56
CA ALA A 333 19.14 -18.77 17.44
C ALA A 333 20.67 -18.70 17.50
N ILE A 334 21.25 -17.53 17.78
CA ILE A 334 22.71 -17.38 17.94
C ILE A 334 23.21 -18.26 19.09
N SER A 335 22.59 -18.15 20.26
CA SER A 335 23.04 -18.89 21.44
C SER A 335 22.91 -20.41 21.29
N MET A 336 21.84 -20.90 20.67
CA MET A 336 21.71 -22.33 20.33
C MET A 336 22.80 -22.80 19.36
N ASN A 337 23.14 -22.00 18.35
CA ASN A 337 24.21 -22.35 17.41
C ASN A 337 25.60 -22.28 18.05
N VAL A 338 25.84 -21.36 18.99
CA VAL A 338 27.07 -21.34 19.81
C VAL A 338 27.16 -22.59 20.68
N ILE A 339 26.06 -23.00 21.32
CA ILE A 339 26.01 -24.26 22.08
C ILE A 339 26.35 -25.45 21.16
N MET A 340 25.81 -25.49 19.95
CA MET A 340 26.12 -26.55 18.96
C MET A 340 27.61 -26.61 18.61
N VAL A 341 28.28 -25.47 18.44
CA VAL A 341 29.73 -25.42 18.16
C VAL A 341 30.55 -26.01 19.32
N ILE A 342 30.10 -25.83 20.56
CA ILE A 342 30.82 -26.31 21.76
C ILE A 342 30.48 -27.77 22.07
N SER A 343 29.25 -28.21 21.83
CA SER A 343 28.73 -29.46 22.37
C SER A 343 28.85 -30.66 21.43
N VAL A 344 28.93 -30.43 20.12
CA VAL A 344 28.92 -31.52 19.13
C VAL A 344 30.29 -32.18 19.04
N VAL A 345 30.36 -33.45 19.42
CA VAL A 345 31.56 -34.28 19.28
C VAL A 345 31.28 -35.41 18.30
N ALA A 346 32.11 -35.53 17.27
CA ALA A 346 32.11 -36.69 16.39
C ALA A 346 32.83 -37.85 17.10
N VAL A 347 32.10 -38.94 17.37
CA VAL A 347 32.69 -40.16 17.92
C VAL A 347 32.82 -41.16 16.77
N ALA A 348 34.06 -41.40 16.34
CA ALA A 348 34.35 -42.46 15.39
C ALA A 348 34.16 -43.82 16.09
N ARG A 349 33.36 -44.69 15.48
CA ARG A 349 33.28 -46.11 15.81
C ARG A 349 33.45 -46.90 14.51
N ASP A 350 34.30 -47.91 14.54
CA ASP A 350 34.66 -48.88 13.48
C ASP A 350 34.11 -48.58 12.06
N ASP A 351 35.00 -48.02 11.24
CA ASP A 351 35.10 -47.97 9.77
C ASP A 351 33.89 -47.67 8.87
N THR A 352 32.67 -47.43 9.36
CA THR A 352 31.53 -47.18 8.44
C THR A 352 30.55 -46.08 8.82
N ARG A 353 30.39 -45.69 10.10
CA ARG A 353 29.44 -44.61 10.49
C ARG A 353 29.94 -43.77 11.66
N THR A 354 30.23 -42.50 11.40
CA THR A 354 30.44 -41.48 12.45
C THR A 354 29.11 -41.11 13.09
N HIS A 355 28.97 -41.32 14.40
CA HIS A 355 27.81 -40.84 15.15
C HIS A 355 28.17 -39.53 15.88
N PHE A 356 27.28 -38.56 15.83
CA PHE A 356 27.43 -37.28 16.53
C PHE A 356 26.77 -37.39 17.90
N ILE A 357 27.53 -37.10 18.96
CA ILE A 357 27.03 -37.09 20.33
C ILE A 357 27.22 -35.69 20.89
N MET A 358 26.16 -35.13 21.47
CA MET A 358 26.26 -33.85 22.19
C MET A 358 26.72 -34.10 23.63
N LYS A 359 27.83 -33.49 24.03
CA LYS A 359 28.33 -33.48 25.41
C LYS A 359 28.80 -32.06 25.76
N PRO A 360 28.63 -31.57 26.99
CA PRO A 360 28.00 -32.19 28.17
C PRO A 360 26.46 -32.06 28.21
N GLN A 361 25.78 -33.00 28.89
CA GLN A 361 24.31 -33.06 29.06
C GLN A 361 23.60 -31.76 29.49
N PRO A 362 24.11 -30.93 30.43
CA PRO A 362 23.43 -29.67 30.79
C PRO A 362 23.27 -28.69 29.62
N LEU A 363 24.16 -28.73 28.62
CA LEU A 363 24.02 -27.91 27.42
C LEU A 363 22.91 -28.43 26.50
N LEU A 364 22.66 -29.74 26.49
CA LEU A 364 21.56 -30.35 25.75
C LEU A 364 20.21 -29.98 26.38
N ASP A 365 20.12 -30.04 27.71
CA ASP A 365 18.92 -29.60 28.45
C ASP A 365 18.65 -28.12 28.22
N ALA A 366 19.68 -27.27 28.31
CA ALA A 366 19.56 -25.85 27.97
C ALA A 366 19.08 -25.66 26.52
N GLN A 367 19.61 -26.42 25.57
CA GLN A 367 19.25 -26.34 24.15
C GLN A 367 17.80 -26.77 23.88
N THR A 368 17.28 -27.79 24.58
CA THR A 368 15.86 -28.19 24.43
C THR A 368 14.91 -27.13 25.01
N VAL A 369 15.26 -26.55 26.16
CA VAL A 369 14.49 -25.45 26.77
C VAL A 369 14.48 -24.23 25.84
N MET A 370 15.64 -23.84 25.32
CA MET A 370 15.76 -22.77 24.34
C MET A 370 15.00 -23.08 23.05
N GLY A 371 15.04 -24.32 22.57
CA GLY A 371 14.24 -24.75 21.40
C GLY A 371 12.73 -24.59 21.61
N ASN A 372 12.22 -24.89 22.80
CA ASN A 372 10.81 -24.67 23.13
C ASN A 372 10.43 -23.19 23.11
N PHE A 373 11.28 -22.32 23.67
CA PHE A 373 11.10 -20.87 23.57
C PHE A 373 11.16 -20.39 22.12
N GLN A 374 12.01 -20.99 21.28
CA GLN A 374 12.10 -20.66 19.85
C GLN A 374 10.80 -20.97 19.10
N VAL A 375 10.21 -22.15 19.35
CA VAL A 375 8.91 -22.53 18.77
C VAL A 375 7.82 -21.57 19.23
N PHE A 376 7.83 -21.18 20.50
CA PHE A 376 6.86 -20.21 21.03
C PHE A 376 6.98 -18.84 20.34
N PHE A 377 8.18 -18.25 20.28
CA PHE A 377 8.36 -16.93 19.66
C PHE A 377 8.07 -16.96 18.16
N SER A 378 8.51 -18.00 17.45
CA SER A 378 8.22 -18.16 16.02
C SER A 378 6.73 -18.32 15.74
N LEU A 379 6.00 -19.08 16.58
CA LEU A 379 4.54 -19.20 16.49
C LEU A 379 3.84 -17.86 16.75
N CYS A 380 4.24 -17.12 17.79
CA CYS A 380 3.66 -15.81 18.09
C CYS A 380 3.84 -14.81 16.94
N VAL A 381 5.04 -14.77 16.34
CA VAL A 381 5.32 -13.92 15.18
C VAL A 381 4.51 -14.35 13.96
N LEU A 382 4.44 -15.66 13.67
CA LEU A 382 3.66 -16.19 12.56
C LEU A 382 2.16 -15.90 12.73
N MET A 383 1.61 -16.14 13.92
CA MET A 383 0.21 -15.86 14.23
C MET A 383 -0.11 -14.38 14.09
N PHE A 384 0.78 -13.49 14.56
CA PHE A 384 0.60 -12.05 14.40
C PHE A 384 0.55 -11.64 12.92
N ILE A 385 1.42 -12.20 12.08
CA ILE A 385 1.41 -11.94 10.63
C ILE A 385 0.12 -12.48 10.00
N LEU A 386 -0.28 -13.71 10.32
CA LEU A 386 -1.48 -14.34 9.76
C LEU A 386 -2.77 -13.59 10.13
N VAL A 387 -2.91 -13.10 11.37
CA VAL A 387 -4.08 -12.31 11.80
C VAL A 387 -4.23 -11.03 10.99
N ILE A 388 -3.11 -10.44 10.54
CA ILE A 388 -3.13 -9.27 9.67
C ILE A 388 -3.37 -9.69 8.21
N SER A 389 -2.59 -10.63 7.67
CA SER A 389 -2.57 -10.93 6.23
C SER A 389 -3.78 -11.72 5.74
N VAL A 390 -4.27 -12.70 6.51
CA VAL A 390 -5.30 -13.64 6.04
C VAL A 390 -6.62 -12.92 5.71
N PRO A 391 -7.18 -12.07 6.59
CA PRO A 391 -8.44 -11.39 6.28
C PRO A 391 -8.32 -10.43 5.09
N LEU A 392 -7.17 -9.78 4.94
CA LEU A 392 -6.89 -8.86 3.84
C LEU A 392 -6.84 -9.58 2.49
N VAL A 393 -6.06 -10.67 2.39
CA VAL A 393 -5.97 -11.46 1.17
C VAL A 393 -7.34 -12.06 0.83
N PHE A 394 -8.05 -12.59 1.83
CA PHE A 394 -9.37 -13.16 1.65
C PHE A 394 -10.36 -12.12 1.13
N ARG A 395 -10.44 -10.93 1.74
CA ARG A 395 -11.34 -9.84 1.31
C ARG A 395 -11.00 -9.34 -0.09
N ARG A 396 -9.71 -9.18 -0.40
CA ARG A 396 -9.26 -8.78 -1.74
C ARG A 396 -9.69 -9.79 -2.80
N ARG A 397 -9.49 -11.08 -2.54
CA ARG A 397 -9.88 -12.16 -3.46
C ARG A 397 -11.38 -12.33 -3.56
N TRP A 398 -12.09 -12.11 -2.46
CA TRP A 398 -13.55 -12.11 -2.44
C TRP A 398 -14.10 -11.03 -3.37
N ASN A 399 -13.57 -9.80 -3.28
CA ASN A 399 -13.97 -8.68 -4.14
C ASN A 399 -13.67 -8.92 -5.62
N VAL A 400 -12.53 -9.56 -5.94
CA VAL A 400 -12.20 -9.95 -7.33
C VAL A 400 -13.19 -10.99 -7.82
N ARG A 401 -13.48 -12.01 -7.02
CA ARG A 401 -14.47 -13.04 -7.35
C ARG A 401 -15.85 -12.45 -7.58
N THR A 402 -16.35 -11.60 -6.68
CA THR A 402 -17.68 -10.99 -6.83
C THR A 402 -17.74 -10.11 -8.09
N LYS A 403 -16.67 -9.39 -8.41
CA LYS A 403 -16.55 -8.66 -9.69
C LYS A 403 -16.64 -9.59 -10.89
N HIS A 404 -15.89 -10.70 -10.92
CA HIS A 404 -15.96 -11.67 -12.02
C HIS A 404 -17.32 -12.34 -12.12
N ALA A 405 -17.93 -12.73 -10.99
CA ALA A 405 -19.28 -13.29 -10.96
C ALA A 405 -20.34 -12.29 -11.47
N MET A 406 -20.19 -11.00 -11.14
CA MET A 406 -21.05 -9.95 -11.70
C MET A 406 -20.85 -9.75 -13.20
N LEU A 407 -19.62 -9.81 -13.70
CA LEU A 407 -19.32 -9.72 -15.14
C LEU A 407 -19.88 -10.93 -15.89
N GLU A 408 -19.72 -12.13 -15.35
CA GLU A 408 -20.26 -13.38 -15.87
C GLU A 408 -21.80 -13.34 -15.89
N TYR A 409 -22.42 -12.85 -14.81
CA TYR A 409 -23.87 -12.62 -14.76
C TYR A 409 -24.34 -11.59 -15.79
N LYS A 410 -23.64 -10.46 -15.94
CA LYS A 410 -23.95 -9.43 -16.96
C LYS A 410 -23.85 -10.00 -18.37
N LEU A 411 -22.83 -10.83 -18.64
CA LEU A 411 -22.66 -11.52 -19.91
C LEU A 411 -23.78 -12.53 -20.19
N HIS A 412 -24.15 -13.34 -19.20
CA HIS A 412 -25.29 -14.26 -19.34
C HIS A 412 -26.61 -13.52 -19.53
N ARG A 413 -26.82 -12.40 -18.83
CA ARG A 413 -28.01 -11.58 -18.99
C ARG A 413 -28.07 -10.90 -20.35
N SER A 414 -26.95 -10.39 -20.88
CA SER A 414 -26.93 -9.82 -22.24
C SER A 414 -27.22 -10.87 -23.30
N ILE A 415 -26.76 -12.10 -23.11
CA ILE A 415 -27.09 -13.24 -23.97
C ILE A 415 -28.59 -13.56 -23.89
N GLY A 416 -29.17 -13.63 -22.69
CA GLY A 416 -30.59 -13.94 -22.50
C GLY A 416 -31.56 -12.84 -22.95
N SER A 417 -31.15 -11.56 -22.98
CA SER A 417 -31.94 -10.47 -23.56
C SER A 417 -31.89 -10.42 -25.10
N LEU A 418 -30.94 -11.13 -25.72
CA LEU A 418 -30.73 -11.17 -27.16
C LEU A 418 -31.60 -12.22 -27.86
N ASP A 419 -32.14 -13.21 -27.14
CA ASP A 419 -33.02 -14.26 -27.68
C ASP A 419 -34.37 -13.73 -28.22
N SER A 420 -34.69 -12.44 -28.04
CA SER A 420 -35.94 -11.83 -28.53
C SER A 420 -35.81 -11.08 -29.86
N VAL A 421 -34.60 -10.89 -30.41
CA VAL A 421 -34.39 -10.24 -31.72
C VAL A 421 -33.22 -10.93 -32.45
N LEU A 422 -33.54 -11.87 -33.35
CA LEU A 422 -32.54 -12.53 -34.20
C LEU A 422 -32.08 -11.59 -35.32
N ASP A 423 -30.86 -11.05 -35.20
CA ASP A 423 -30.14 -10.37 -36.28
C ASP A 423 -28.85 -11.15 -36.63
N LEU A 424 -28.58 -11.35 -37.93
CA LEU A 424 -27.51 -12.24 -38.41
C LEU A 424 -26.10 -11.70 -38.10
N ASP A 425 -25.95 -10.38 -38.06
CA ASP A 425 -24.68 -9.71 -37.74
C ASP A 425 -24.29 -9.92 -36.26
N GLU A 426 -25.29 -10.03 -35.39
CA GLU A 426 -25.09 -10.29 -33.96
C GLU A 426 -24.62 -11.73 -33.71
N LEU A 427 -25.08 -12.68 -34.52
CA LEU A 427 -24.66 -14.10 -34.45
C LEU A 427 -23.19 -14.27 -34.88
N LYS A 428 -22.71 -13.44 -35.81
CA LYS A 428 -21.29 -13.37 -36.19
C LYS A 428 -20.45 -12.83 -35.03
N ILE A 429 -20.91 -11.78 -34.35
CA ILE A 429 -20.25 -11.24 -33.15
C ILE A 429 -20.21 -12.31 -32.04
N GLN A 430 -21.29 -13.09 -31.85
CA GLN A 430 -21.31 -14.21 -30.89
C GLN A 430 -20.29 -15.31 -31.22
N VAL A 431 -20.16 -15.67 -32.50
CA VAL A 431 -19.16 -16.65 -32.95
C VAL A 431 -17.75 -16.09 -32.77
N GLU A 432 -17.50 -14.83 -33.11
CA GLU A 432 -16.18 -14.20 -32.92
C GLU A 432 -15.80 -14.10 -31.44
N VAL A 433 -16.73 -13.71 -30.56
CA VAL A 433 -16.50 -13.67 -29.10
C VAL A 433 -16.25 -15.07 -28.54
N ARG A 434 -17.00 -16.08 -28.98
CA ARG A 434 -16.83 -17.47 -28.51
C ARG A 434 -15.56 -18.12 -29.06
N VAL A 435 -15.17 -17.80 -30.30
CA VAL A 435 -13.90 -18.21 -30.91
C VAL A 435 -12.73 -17.53 -30.21
N GLU A 436 -12.83 -16.24 -29.89
CA GLU A 436 -11.78 -15.54 -29.17
C GLU A 436 -11.66 -16.04 -27.73
N GLN A 437 -12.77 -16.31 -27.03
CA GLN A 437 -12.77 -16.97 -25.73
C GLN A 437 -12.17 -18.39 -25.81
N SER A 438 -12.51 -19.16 -26.84
CA SER A 438 -11.95 -20.50 -27.06
C SER A 438 -10.46 -20.43 -27.38
N ARG A 439 -10.03 -19.47 -28.19
CA ARG A 439 -8.63 -19.24 -28.55
C ARG A 439 -7.81 -18.80 -27.34
N VAL A 440 -8.35 -17.90 -26.51
CA VAL A 440 -7.75 -17.50 -25.23
C VAL A 440 -7.68 -18.69 -24.27
N TRP A 441 -8.74 -19.51 -24.21
CA TRP A 441 -8.76 -20.75 -23.42
C TRP A 441 -7.70 -21.75 -23.88
N TRP A 442 -7.60 -22.02 -25.19
CA TRP A 442 -6.58 -22.91 -25.77
C TRP A 442 -5.16 -22.35 -25.61
N ALA A 443 -4.98 -21.04 -25.77
CA ALA A 443 -3.70 -20.38 -25.55
C ALA A 443 -3.25 -20.48 -24.08
N HIS A 444 -4.16 -20.26 -23.13
CA HIS A 444 -3.89 -20.44 -21.70
C HIS A 444 -3.67 -21.90 -21.32
N LEU A 445 -4.45 -22.84 -21.87
CA LEU A 445 -4.27 -24.27 -21.65
C LEU A 445 -2.89 -24.71 -22.16
N HIS A 446 -2.51 -24.28 -23.37
CA HIS A 446 -1.22 -24.60 -23.96
C HIS A 446 -0.05 -23.91 -23.21
N ALA A 447 -0.20 -22.66 -22.75
CA ALA A 447 0.81 -21.98 -21.96
C ALA A 447 1.01 -22.61 -20.56
N SER A 448 -0.08 -22.96 -19.88
CA SER A 448 -0.04 -23.50 -18.52
C SER A 448 0.24 -25.00 -18.45
N TYR A 449 -0.34 -25.80 -19.35
CA TYR A 449 -0.18 -27.26 -19.37
C TYR A 449 0.83 -27.75 -20.41
N GLY A 450 1.14 -26.97 -21.46
CA GLY A 450 2.22 -27.29 -22.40
C GLY A 450 3.60 -27.12 -21.78
N THR A 451 3.77 -26.18 -20.85
CA THR A 451 4.97 -26.08 -20.00
C THR A 451 5.06 -27.27 -19.05
N PHE A 452 3.94 -27.72 -18.46
CA PHE A 452 3.86 -28.93 -17.63
C PHE A 452 4.18 -30.22 -18.41
N GLY A 453 3.75 -30.34 -19.67
CA GLY A 453 4.12 -31.47 -20.53
C GLY A 453 5.62 -31.49 -20.85
N LYS A 454 6.20 -30.33 -21.18
CA LYS A 454 7.66 -30.18 -21.37
C LYS A 454 8.41 -30.50 -20.08
N LEU A 455 7.87 -30.08 -18.94
CA LEU A 455 8.41 -30.31 -17.60
C LEU A 455 8.37 -31.80 -17.26
N ILE A 456 7.25 -32.50 -17.44
CA ILE A 456 7.17 -33.96 -17.19
C ILE A 456 8.13 -34.71 -18.11
N CYS A 457 8.18 -34.38 -19.41
CA CYS A 457 9.16 -34.99 -20.31
C CYS A 457 10.59 -34.76 -19.81
N LEU A 458 10.91 -33.55 -19.34
CA LEU A 458 12.20 -33.21 -18.78
C LEU A 458 12.45 -33.92 -17.44
N VAL A 459 11.46 -34.03 -16.55
CA VAL A 459 11.55 -34.79 -15.28
C VAL A 459 11.82 -36.25 -15.58
N LEU A 460 11.09 -36.86 -16.51
CA LEU A 460 11.24 -38.27 -16.86
C LEU A 460 12.60 -38.54 -17.52
N LEU A 461 13.04 -37.68 -18.45
CA LEU A 461 14.38 -37.74 -19.03
C LEU A 461 15.46 -37.56 -17.96
N LEU A 462 15.34 -36.52 -17.13
CA LEU A 462 16.31 -36.16 -16.12
C LEU A 462 16.35 -37.20 -14.99
N GLN A 463 15.21 -37.74 -14.56
CA GLN A 463 15.10 -38.79 -13.55
C GLN A 463 15.67 -40.11 -14.06
N PHE A 464 15.45 -40.47 -15.33
CA PHE A 464 16.08 -41.65 -15.94
C PHE A 464 17.62 -41.52 -15.95
N THR A 465 18.15 -40.35 -16.27
CA THR A 465 19.60 -40.09 -16.27
C THR A 465 20.21 -39.87 -14.87
N LEU A 466 19.50 -39.18 -13.97
CA LEU A 466 19.97 -38.84 -12.61
C LEU A 466 19.93 -40.05 -11.69
N MET A 467 18.95 -40.94 -11.81
CA MET A 467 18.92 -42.16 -10.99
C MET A 467 20.06 -43.13 -11.36
N GLN A 468 20.57 -43.06 -12.61
CA GLN A 468 21.77 -43.80 -12.99
C GLN A 468 23.06 -43.12 -12.51
N ALA A 469 23.13 -41.78 -12.53
CA ALA A 469 24.32 -41.04 -12.13
C ALA A 469 24.48 -40.90 -10.60
N THR A 470 23.39 -40.78 -9.86
CA THR A 470 23.37 -40.58 -8.40
C THR A 470 22.28 -41.43 -7.74
N PRO A 471 22.57 -42.69 -7.36
CA PRO A 471 21.56 -43.63 -6.86
C PRO A 471 20.97 -43.24 -5.49
N ASN A 472 21.64 -42.36 -4.73
CA ASN A 472 21.21 -41.91 -3.40
C ASN A 472 20.41 -40.59 -3.43
N LEU A 473 20.16 -40.01 -4.61
CA LEU A 473 19.37 -38.79 -4.70
C LEU A 473 17.90 -39.10 -4.38
N PRO A 474 17.25 -38.38 -3.44
CA PRO A 474 15.85 -38.64 -3.12
C PRO A 474 14.96 -38.42 -4.34
N SER A 475 14.19 -39.44 -4.72
CA SER A 475 13.33 -39.42 -5.92
C SER A 475 12.28 -38.30 -5.90
N TRP A 476 11.92 -37.80 -4.71
CA TRP A 476 10.99 -36.68 -4.54
C TRP A 476 11.60 -35.31 -4.85
N LEU A 477 12.93 -35.16 -4.80
CA LEU A 477 13.59 -33.85 -4.91
C LEU A 477 13.42 -33.20 -6.31
N PRO A 478 13.66 -33.91 -7.43
CA PRO A 478 13.41 -33.36 -8.77
C PRO A 478 11.93 -33.03 -8.98
N VAL A 479 11.04 -33.89 -8.46
CA VAL A 479 9.59 -33.69 -8.54
C VAL A 479 9.18 -32.42 -7.77
N ALA A 480 9.67 -32.24 -6.54
CA ALA A 480 9.35 -31.08 -5.73
C ALA A 480 9.83 -29.75 -6.33
N LEU A 481 11.07 -29.70 -6.84
CA LEU A 481 11.64 -28.51 -7.48
C LEU A 481 10.88 -28.12 -8.75
N LEU A 482 10.47 -29.11 -9.54
CA LEU A 482 9.79 -28.90 -10.81
C LEU A 482 8.28 -28.64 -10.60
N MET A 483 7.70 -29.01 -9.46
CA MET A 483 6.32 -28.68 -9.08
C MET A 483 6.11 -27.19 -8.74
N LEU A 484 7.12 -26.44 -8.32
CA LEU A 484 6.99 -25.01 -7.99
C LEU A 484 6.42 -24.15 -9.14
N PRO A 485 6.94 -24.20 -10.38
CA PRO A 485 6.36 -23.47 -11.51
C PRO A 485 4.95 -23.97 -11.89
N PHE A 486 4.63 -25.22 -11.59
CA PHE A 486 3.27 -25.75 -11.81
C PHE A 486 2.25 -25.12 -10.86
N ILE A 487 2.58 -24.97 -9.57
CA ILE A 487 1.70 -24.32 -8.60
C ILE A 487 1.48 -22.85 -8.99
N GLN A 488 2.53 -22.15 -9.43
CA GLN A 488 2.42 -20.78 -9.93
C GLN A 488 1.52 -20.69 -11.18
N SER A 489 1.70 -21.59 -12.14
CA SER A 489 0.89 -21.60 -13.38
C SER A 489 -0.58 -21.93 -13.09
N THR A 490 -0.83 -22.86 -12.16
CA THR A 490 -2.17 -23.21 -11.68
C THR A 490 -2.85 -22.02 -11.01
N ARG A 491 -2.10 -21.24 -10.21
CA ARG A 491 -2.62 -20.03 -9.59
C ARG A 491 -3.01 -18.98 -10.63
N VAL A 492 -2.20 -18.76 -11.66
CA VAL A 492 -2.52 -17.82 -12.75
C VAL A 492 -3.77 -18.26 -13.51
N TYR A 493 -3.93 -19.56 -13.74
CA TYR A 493 -5.14 -20.09 -14.39
C TYR A 493 -6.40 -19.88 -13.54
N LEU A 494 -6.34 -20.18 -12.24
CA LEU A 494 -7.48 -20.08 -11.32
C LEU A 494 -7.83 -18.62 -10.95
N GLU A 495 -6.98 -17.64 -11.28
CA GLU A 495 -7.23 -16.23 -10.99
C GLU A 495 -8.49 -15.67 -11.66
N ASN A 496 -8.84 -16.19 -12.84
CA ASN A 496 -10.03 -15.79 -13.59
C ASN A 496 -11.29 -16.61 -13.24
N GLY A 497 -11.17 -17.63 -12.39
CA GLY A 497 -12.28 -18.52 -12.04
C GLY A 497 -13.22 -17.92 -10.98
N SER A 498 -14.53 -18.00 -11.21
CA SER A 498 -15.56 -17.58 -10.23
C SER A 498 -15.91 -18.67 -9.20
N GLY A 499 -15.38 -19.88 -9.36
CA GLY A 499 -15.64 -21.04 -8.51
C GLY A 499 -15.08 -20.93 -7.09
N TYR A 500 -15.74 -21.58 -6.13
CA TYR A 500 -15.30 -21.58 -4.71
C TYR A 500 -13.95 -22.26 -4.51
N GLY A 501 -13.67 -23.36 -5.23
CA GLY A 501 -12.36 -24.02 -5.19
C GLY A 501 -11.22 -23.13 -5.71
N ALA A 502 -11.46 -22.36 -6.79
CA ALA A 502 -10.50 -21.41 -7.33
C ALA A 502 -10.20 -20.29 -6.31
N PHE A 503 -11.23 -19.79 -5.64
CA PHE A 503 -11.11 -18.79 -4.58
C PHE A 503 -10.26 -19.29 -3.40
N ILE A 504 -10.57 -20.47 -2.84
CA ILE A 504 -9.81 -21.01 -1.71
C ILE A 504 -8.35 -21.30 -2.08
N PHE A 505 -8.11 -21.89 -3.25
CA PHE A 505 -6.75 -22.16 -3.72
C PHE A 505 -5.94 -20.88 -3.91
N THR A 506 -6.50 -19.89 -4.60
CA THR A 506 -5.80 -18.61 -4.86
C THR A 506 -5.57 -17.81 -3.58
N ALA A 507 -6.53 -17.80 -2.66
CA ALA A 507 -6.37 -17.15 -1.35
C ALA A 507 -5.30 -17.85 -0.51
N LEU A 508 -5.32 -19.18 -0.42
CA LEU A 508 -4.32 -19.94 0.32
C LEU A 508 -2.92 -19.78 -0.28
N TYR A 509 -2.80 -19.85 -1.61
CA TYR A 509 -1.56 -19.62 -2.33
C TYR A 509 -0.98 -18.24 -2.00
N ASP A 510 -1.79 -17.18 -2.14
CA ASP A 510 -1.34 -15.81 -1.90
C ASP A 510 -0.96 -15.56 -0.43
N VAL A 511 -1.61 -16.22 0.53
CA VAL A 511 -1.23 -16.15 1.96
C VAL A 511 0.09 -16.86 2.22
N VAL A 512 0.21 -18.12 1.79
CA VAL A 512 1.35 -18.99 2.13
C VAL A 512 2.62 -18.56 1.41
N LEU A 513 2.52 -18.12 0.15
CA LEU A 513 3.66 -17.75 -0.69
C LEU A 513 3.95 -16.25 -0.71
N ASP A 514 3.25 -15.45 0.10
CA ASP A 514 3.69 -14.08 0.36
C ASP A 514 5.10 -14.08 0.97
N LYS A 515 5.99 -13.20 0.49
CA LYS A 515 7.44 -13.24 0.79
C LYS A 515 7.73 -13.31 2.29
N TYR A 516 7.00 -12.54 3.10
CA TYR A 516 7.22 -12.49 4.55
C TYR A 516 6.54 -13.67 5.25
N THR A 517 5.31 -14.01 4.89
CA THR A 517 4.59 -15.16 5.48
C THR A 517 5.30 -16.48 5.19
N ALA A 518 5.77 -16.70 3.95
CA ALA A 518 6.52 -17.89 3.56
C ALA A 518 7.79 -18.07 4.38
N PHE A 519 8.54 -16.98 4.59
CA PHE A 519 9.75 -16.98 5.40
C PHE A 519 9.46 -17.39 6.84
N TYR A 520 8.47 -16.76 7.49
CA TYR A 520 8.14 -17.10 8.88
C TYR A 520 7.45 -18.46 9.04
N PHE A 521 6.75 -18.94 8.01
CA PHE A 521 6.22 -20.30 7.97
C PHE A 521 7.35 -21.33 7.93
N PHE A 522 8.34 -21.12 7.05
CA PHE A 522 9.54 -21.95 6.98
C PHE A 522 10.36 -21.87 8.27
N TYR A 523 10.52 -20.67 8.83
CA TYR A 523 11.20 -20.44 10.11
C TYR A 523 10.54 -21.25 11.25
N PHE A 524 9.20 -21.21 11.35
CA PHE A 524 8.45 -22.03 12.31
C PHE A 524 8.62 -23.53 12.06
N ALA A 525 8.52 -23.97 10.79
CA ALA A 525 8.67 -25.39 10.43
C ALA A 525 10.07 -25.93 10.80
N ILE A 526 11.14 -25.15 10.55
CA ILE A 526 12.50 -25.51 10.97
C ILE A 526 12.60 -25.53 12.50
N SER A 527 11.97 -24.59 13.21
CA SER A 527 11.98 -24.57 14.67
C SER A 527 11.38 -25.85 15.26
N VAL A 528 10.26 -26.32 14.69
CA VAL A 528 9.65 -27.60 15.07
C VAL A 528 10.54 -28.79 14.67
N GLY A 529 11.13 -28.75 13.48
CA GLY A 529 12.08 -29.76 13.01
C GLY A 529 13.34 -29.85 13.88
N GLY A 530 13.78 -28.74 14.47
CA GLY A 530 14.92 -28.71 15.40
C GLY A 530 14.69 -29.45 16.70
N LEU A 531 13.44 -29.50 17.18
CA LEU A 531 13.05 -30.27 18.36
C LEU A 531 12.81 -31.76 18.07
N ILE A 532 12.14 -32.06 16.94
CA ILE A 532 11.68 -33.42 16.64
C ILE A 532 12.75 -34.25 15.90
N VAL A 533 13.45 -33.65 14.95
CA VAL A 533 14.36 -34.37 14.05
C VAL A 533 15.80 -34.33 14.58
N HIS A 534 16.41 -33.15 14.59
CA HIS A 534 17.76 -32.96 15.10
C HIS A 534 18.06 -31.47 15.33
N PRO A 535 18.81 -31.08 16.38
CA PRO A 535 19.10 -29.68 16.66
C PRO A 535 19.99 -28.96 15.62
N PHE A 536 20.47 -29.65 14.57
CA PHE A 536 21.26 -28.99 13.51
C PHE A 536 20.40 -28.02 12.69
N MET A 537 19.08 -28.23 12.66
CA MET A 537 18.14 -27.38 11.95
C MET A 537 18.17 -25.93 12.45
N TYR A 538 18.63 -25.67 13.68
CA TYR A 538 18.79 -24.31 14.20
C TYR A 538 19.82 -23.48 13.44
N MET A 539 20.73 -24.08 12.65
CA MET A 539 21.62 -23.35 11.74
C MET A 539 20.85 -22.46 10.76
N PHE A 540 19.73 -22.95 10.21
CA PHE A 540 18.95 -22.21 9.23
C PHE A 540 18.29 -20.94 9.82
N HIS A 541 18.10 -20.88 11.14
CA HIS A 541 17.54 -19.69 11.79
C HIS A 541 18.51 -18.50 11.77
N LEU A 542 19.82 -18.73 11.58
CA LEU A 542 20.81 -17.65 11.46
C LEU A 542 20.57 -16.78 10.22
N PHE A 543 19.91 -17.31 9.18
CA PHE A 543 19.57 -16.53 7.97
C PHE A 543 18.57 -15.39 8.25
N ASP A 544 17.91 -15.37 9.41
CA ASP A 544 17.03 -14.25 9.81
C ASP A 544 17.77 -12.91 9.92
N ILE A 545 19.10 -12.92 10.08
CA ILE A 545 19.93 -11.70 10.04
C ILE A 545 19.73 -10.89 8.74
N VAL A 546 19.52 -11.58 7.62
CA VAL A 546 19.26 -10.96 6.32
C VAL A 546 17.90 -10.27 6.35
N MET A 547 16.87 -10.90 6.91
CA MET A 547 15.53 -10.33 6.99
C MET A 547 15.43 -9.17 7.98
N MET A 548 16.31 -9.12 8.98
CA MET A 548 16.37 -8.04 9.97
C MET A 548 17.05 -6.77 9.45
N SER A 549 18.05 -6.87 8.57
CA SER A 549 18.84 -5.73 8.09
C SER A 549 18.54 -5.38 6.62
N PRO A 550 18.05 -4.17 6.30
CA PRO A 550 17.82 -3.75 4.92
C PRO A 550 19.12 -3.69 4.10
N THR A 551 20.25 -3.37 4.74
CA THR A 551 21.57 -3.35 4.09
C THR A 551 21.97 -4.74 3.60
N LEU A 552 21.75 -5.79 4.41
CA LEU A 552 22.04 -7.17 4.00
C LEU A 552 21.07 -7.66 2.93
N GLN A 553 19.80 -7.22 2.96
CA GLN A 553 18.86 -7.50 1.88
C GLN A 553 19.33 -6.92 0.56
N ASN A 554 19.92 -5.72 0.57
CA ASN A 554 20.48 -5.10 -0.64
C ASN A 554 21.68 -5.89 -1.18
N VAL A 555 22.52 -6.45 -0.31
CA VAL A 555 23.63 -7.34 -0.72
C VAL A 555 23.11 -8.63 -1.34
N VAL A 556 22.06 -9.24 -0.78
CA VAL A 556 21.43 -10.43 -1.40
C VAL A 556 20.71 -10.04 -2.70
N ALA A 557 20.12 -8.86 -2.76
CA ALA A 557 19.44 -8.34 -3.95
C ALA A 557 20.41 -8.12 -5.12
N SER A 558 21.67 -7.73 -4.88
CA SER A 558 22.65 -7.52 -5.97
C SER A 558 23.00 -8.81 -6.72
N VAL A 559 22.94 -9.97 -6.05
CA VAL A 559 23.17 -11.28 -6.68
C VAL A 559 21.88 -11.87 -7.23
N THR A 560 20.74 -11.66 -6.56
CA THR A 560 19.46 -12.27 -6.95
C THR A 560 18.73 -11.54 -8.07
N LYS A 561 18.82 -10.20 -8.16
CA LYS A 561 18.22 -9.41 -9.26
C LYS A 561 18.70 -9.85 -10.66
N PRO A 562 20.00 -10.05 -10.91
CA PRO A 562 20.49 -10.61 -12.17
C PRO A 562 20.49 -12.14 -12.23
N GLY A 563 19.81 -12.82 -11.30
CA GLY A 563 19.91 -14.27 -11.15
C GLY A 563 19.73 -15.02 -12.46
N ARG A 564 18.87 -14.54 -13.38
CA ARG A 564 18.70 -15.12 -14.72
C ARG A 564 19.95 -15.00 -15.60
N VAL A 565 20.55 -13.80 -15.67
CA VAL A 565 21.76 -13.55 -16.48
C VAL A 565 22.94 -14.30 -15.88
N LEU A 566 23.07 -14.28 -14.55
CA LEU A 566 24.09 -15.03 -13.82
C LEU A 566 23.96 -16.54 -14.07
N LEU A 567 22.75 -17.09 -13.93
CA LEU A 567 22.47 -18.51 -14.18
C LEU A 567 22.78 -18.90 -15.62
N LEU A 568 22.38 -18.07 -16.60
CA LEU A 568 22.66 -18.33 -18.02
C LEU A 568 24.17 -18.29 -18.32
N THR A 569 24.90 -17.36 -17.69
CA THR A 569 26.35 -17.24 -17.82
C THR A 569 27.06 -18.46 -17.20
N THR A 570 26.65 -18.88 -16.02
CA THR A 570 27.17 -20.10 -15.38
C THR A 570 26.82 -21.35 -16.18
N LEU A 571 25.63 -21.43 -16.79
CA LEU A 571 25.23 -22.54 -17.65
C LEU A 571 26.10 -22.60 -18.92
N LEU A 572 26.33 -21.47 -19.58
CA LEU A 572 27.25 -21.37 -20.71
C LEU A 572 28.67 -21.80 -20.31
N GLY A 573 29.12 -21.36 -19.12
CA GLY A 573 30.36 -21.79 -18.50
C GLY A 573 30.46 -23.31 -18.33
N LEU A 574 29.43 -23.94 -17.75
CA LEU A 574 29.35 -25.39 -17.56
C LEU A 574 29.33 -26.15 -18.91
N CYS A 575 28.67 -25.61 -19.94
CA CYS A 575 28.73 -26.19 -21.30
C CYS A 575 30.16 -26.14 -21.86
N GLY A 576 30.89 -25.05 -21.65
CA GLY A 576 32.30 -24.96 -22.05
C GLY A 576 33.20 -25.93 -21.28
N ILE A 577 32.99 -26.08 -19.96
CA ILE A 577 33.71 -27.06 -19.15
C ILE A 577 33.40 -28.49 -19.61
N TYR A 578 32.16 -28.78 -19.95
CA TYR A 578 31.76 -30.07 -20.51
C TYR A 578 32.48 -30.38 -21.82
N PHE A 579 32.66 -29.39 -22.69
CA PHE A 579 33.46 -29.53 -23.91
C PHE A 579 34.92 -29.89 -23.58
N PHE A 580 35.56 -29.20 -22.63
CA PHE A 580 36.93 -29.55 -22.20
C PHE A 580 37.01 -30.93 -21.53
N ALA A 581 36.01 -31.32 -20.73
CA ALA A 581 35.94 -32.66 -20.15
C ALA A 581 35.83 -33.75 -21.21
N MET A 582 35.09 -33.49 -22.31
CA MET A 582 35.01 -34.39 -23.45
C MET A 582 36.36 -34.51 -24.18
N LEU A 583 37.07 -33.39 -24.37
CA LEU A 583 38.43 -33.41 -24.94
C LEU A 583 39.39 -34.21 -24.06
N LEU A 584 39.38 -34.00 -22.74
CA LEU A 584 40.22 -34.76 -21.81
C LEU A 584 39.92 -36.27 -21.88
N PHE A 585 38.63 -36.65 -21.90
CA PHE A 585 38.22 -38.06 -21.91
C PHE A 585 38.57 -38.78 -23.23
N PHE A 586 38.32 -38.16 -24.39
CA PHE A 586 38.52 -38.82 -25.69
C PHE A 586 39.91 -38.62 -26.28
N ALA A 587 40.52 -37.44 -26.10
CA ALA A 587 41.80 -37.11 -26.72
C ALA A 587 43.01 -37.35 -25.79
N GLN A 588 42.82 -37.30 -24.47
CA GLN A 588 43.91 -37.37 -23.48
C GLN A 588 43.58 -38.28 -22.27
N PRO A 589 43.07 -39.52 -22.46
CA PRO A 589 42.61 -40.37 -21.36
C PRO A 589 43.74 -40.81 -20.41
N THR A 590 44.97 -40.93 -20.92
CA THR A 590 46.16 -41.35 -20.15
C THR A 590 46.64 -40.30 -19.16
N ASP A 591 46.23 -39.04 -19.34
CA ASP A 591 46.73 -37.93 -18.54
C ASP A 591 46.04 -37.83 -17.18
N ALA A 592 44.78 -38.25 -17.10
CA ALA A 592 43.95 -38.18 -15.90
C ALA A 592 44.10 -39.40 -14.97
N VAL A 593 45.30 -39.98 -14.97
CA VAL A 593 45.71 -41.09 -14.10
C VAL A 593 46.83 -40.61 -13.19
N ASP A 594 46.69 -40.85 -11.89
CA ASP A 594 47.75 -40.59 -10.92
C ASP A 594 48.89 -41.59 -11.11
N GLN A 595 50.08 -41.10 -11.43
CA GLN A 595 51.26 -41.93 -11.66
C GLN A 595 51.74 -42.65 -10.38
N VAL A 596 51.48 -42.07 -9.20
CA VAL A 596 51.98 -42.63 -7.92
C VAL A 596 51.05 -43.70 -7.39
N ASN A 597 49.74 -43.42 -7.33
CA ASN A 597 48.76 -44.37 -6.78
C ASN A 597 48.07 -45.22 -7.85
N HIS A 598 48.38 -45.01 -9.14
CA HIS A 598 47.75 -45.69 -10.29
C HIS A 598 46.22 -45.60 -10.30
N VAL A 599 45.66 -44.50 -9.74
CA VAL A 599 44.23 -44.25 -9.70
C VAL A 599 43.83 -43.40 -10.90
N ALA A 600 42.99 -43.93 -11.78
CA ALA A 600 42.37 -43.16 -12.84
C ALA A 600 41.18 -42.35 -12.27
N TYR A 601 41.28 -41.03 -12.33
CA TYR A 601 40.27 -40.09 -11.83
C TYR A 601 39.23 -39.68 -12.89
N CYS A 602 39.45 -40.09 -14.14
CA CYS A 602 38.61 -39.81 -15.29
C CYS A 602 38.25 -41.13 -16.00
N LYS A 603 37.66 -42.08 -15.24
CA LYS A 603 37.22 -43.37 -15.78
C LYS A 603 35.90 -43.26 -16.53
N THR A 604 34.98 -42.44 -16.03
CA THR A 604 33.73 -42.10 -16.72
C THR A 604 33.73 -40.62 -17.11
N LEU A 605 32.98 -40.25 -18.15
CA LEU A 605 32.84 -38.85 -18.56
C LEU A 605 32.28 -37.97 -17.42
N MET A 606 31.43 -38.53 -16.55
CA MET A 606 30.94 -37.85 -15.36
C MET A 606 32.06 -37.54 -14.37
N ASP A 607 33.00 -38.47 -14.16
CA ASP A 607 34.17 -38.25 -13.30
C ASP A 607 35.08 -37.16 -13.88
N CYS A 608 35.31 -37.18 -15.21
CA CYS A 608 36.10 -36.16 -15.90
C CYS A 608 35.46 -34.77 -15.83
N PHE A 609 34.13 -34.70 -15.99
CA PHE A 609 33.38 -33.47 -15.86
C PHE A 609 33.42 -32.95 -14.42
N ALA A 610 33.16 -33.82 -13.43
CA ALA A 610 33.25 -33.49 -12.02
C ALA A 610 34.67 -33.03 -11.63
N LEU A 611 35.71 -33.67 -12.18
CA LEU A 611 37.10 -33.27 -12.00
C LEU A 611 37.34 -31.84 -12.53
N CYS A 612 36.90 -31.53 -13.74
CA CYS A 612 37.06 -30.21 -14.36
C CYS A 612 36.26 -29.11 -13.62
N VAL A 613 35.07 -29.43 -13.10
CA VAL A 613 34.25 -28.48 -12.34
C VAL A 613 34.80 -28.27 -10.92
N HIS A 614 35.00 -29.34 -10.16
CA HIS A 614 35.34 -29.28 -8.74
C HIS A 614 36.80 -28.90 -8.50
N ARG A 615 37.73 -29.47 -9.27
CA ARG A 615 39.16 -29.17 -9.13
C ARG A 615 39.61 -28.17 -10.18
N GLY A 616 39.13 -28.27 -11.42
CA GLY A 616 39.59 -27.38 -12.50
C GLY A 616 39.31 -25.89 -12.31
N ILE A 617 38.12 -25.49 -11.84
CA ILE A 617 37.76 -24.07 -11.68
C ILE A 617 38.47 -23.40 -10.47
N PRO A 618 38.49 -24.00 -9.25
CA PRO A 618 39.00 -23.28 -8.07
C PRO A 618 40.52 -23.10 -8.04
N HIS A 619 41.26 -23.95 -8.75
CA HIS A 619 42.71 -23.85 -8.81
C HIS A 619 43.14 -22.84 -9.88
N ILE A 620 43.92 -21.84 -9.47
CA ILE A 620 44.45 -20.79 -10.37
C ILE A 620 45.29 -21.39 -11.52
N GLY A 621 45.82 -22.61 -11.40
CA GLY A 621 46.53 -23.30 -12.48
C GLY A 621 45.66 -24.12 -13.44
N GLY A 622 44.33 -24.10 -13.29
CA GLY A 622 43.39 -24.86 -14.11
C GLY A 622 43.56 -26.39 -13.97
N VAL A 623 42.95 -27.12 -14.91
CA VAL A 623 43.00 -28.59 -14.98
C VAL A 623 44.45 -29.09 -15.16
N GLY A 624 45.29 -28.38 -15.91
CA GLY A 624 46.70 -28.73 -16.14
C GLY A 624 47.57 -28.85 -14.88
N TYR A 625 47.34 -27.96 -13.90
CA TYR A 625 48.02 -28.03 -12.61
C TYR A 625 47.68 -29.32 -11.86
N ILE A 626 46.39 -29.71 -11.85
CA ILE A 626 45.95 -30.92 -11.15
C ILE A 626 46.52 -32.18 -11.79
N LEU A 627 46.63 -32.23 -13.11
CA LEU A 627 47.19 -33.40 -13.76
C LEU A 627 48.71 -33.50 -13.60
N SER A 628 49.41 -32.36 -13.66
CA SER A 628 50.87 -32.35 -13.53
C SER A 628 51.32 -32.55 -12.08
N ASP A 629 50.79 -31.75 -11.15
CA ASP A 629 51.20 -31.73 -9.74
C ASP A 629 50.33 -32.65 -8.88
N GLY A 630 49.01 -32.65 -9.11
CA GLY A 630 48.08 -33.48 -8.33
C GLY A 630 48.14 -34.98 -8.68
N PHE A 631 48.27 -35.31 -9.96
CA PHE A 631 48.36 -36.69 -10.46
C PHE A 631 49.79 -37.11 -10.82
N HIS A 632 50.78 -36.24 -10.56
CA HIS A 632 52.19 -36.50 -10.85
C HIS A 632 52.43 -36.92 -12.31
N ASN A 633 51.61 -36.43 -13.25
CA ASN A 633 51.66 -36.78 -14.66
C ASN A 633 52.01 -35.54 -15.51
N PRO A 634 53.27 -35.06 -15.44
CA PRO A 634 53.70 -33.92 -16.23
C PRO A 634 53.70 -34.25 -17.72
N PRO A 635 53.54 -33.24 -18.60
CA PRO A 635 53.55 -33.45 -20.04
C PRO A 635 54.88 -34.08 -20.48
N GLN A 636 54.82 -35.27 -21.07
CA GLN A 636 55.99 -36.04 -21.45
C GLN A 636 56.70 -35.42 -22.66
N PHE A 637 57.98 -35.09 -22.53
CA PHE A 637 58.77 -34.47 -23.60
C PHE A 637 59.13 -35.44 -24.75
N LEU A 638 59.06 -36.76 -24.52
CA LEU A 638 59.39 -37.78 -25.53
C LEU A 638 58.36 -37.82 -26.66
N ASP A 639 57.07 -37.76 -26.33
CA ASP A 639 55.99 -37.71 -27.32
C ASP A 639 55.64 -36.27 -27.66
N ARG A 640 56.33 -35.73 -28.67
CA ARG A 640 56.22 -34.31 -29.04
C ARG A 640 54.79 -33.89 -29.43
N THR A 641 54.01 -34.78 -30.05
CA THR A 641 52.61 -34.50 -30.42
C THR A 641 51.70 -34.40 -29.20
N HIS A 642 51.87 -35.31 -28.23
CA HIS A 642 51.14 -35.32 -26.97
C HIS A 642 51.53 -34.14 -26.07
N TYR A 643 52.82 -33.82 -26.01
CA TYR A 643 53.35 -32.67 -25.28
C TYR A 643 52.67 -31.36 -25.70
N TRP A 644 52.63 -31.08 -27.01
CA TRP A 644 52.04 -29.85 -27.53
C TRP A 644 50.51 -29.83 -27.41
N SER A 645 49.82 -30.95 -27.66
CA SER A 645 48.37 -31.03 -27.48
C SER A 645 47.97 -30.80 -26.02
N ARG A 646 48.80 -31.28 -25.09
CA ARG A 646 48.59 -31.09 -23.66
C ARG A 646 48.75 -29.64 -23.22
N ILE A 647 49.83 -28.98 -23.63
CA ILE A 647 50.04 -27.57 -23.31
C ILE A 647 48.92 -26.69 -23.85
N VAL A 648 48.49 -26.93 -25.10
CA VAL A 648 47.38 -26.17 -25.70
C VAL A 648 46.09 -26.37 -24.91
N TYR A 649 45.80 -27.61 -24.50
CA TYR A 649 44.64 -27.91 -23.66
C TYR A 649 44.70 -27.16 -22.32
N ASP A 650 45.83 -27.24 -21.60
CA ASP A 650 46.00 -26.62 -20.28
C ASP A 650 45.87 -25.09 -20.33
N VAL A 651 46.50 -24.46 -21.32
CA VAL A 651 46.42 -23.00 -21.54
C VAL A 651 45.00 -22.57 -21.97
N ALA A 652 44.37 -23.33 -22.87
CA ALA A 652 43.01 -23.01 -23.34
C ALA A 652 41.99 -23.15 -22.20
N PHE A 653 42.08 -24.21 -21.38
CA PHE A 653 41.22 -24.38 -20.22
C PHE A 653 41.43 -23.27 -19.19
N PHE A 654 42.69 -22.95 -18.87
CA PHE A 654 43.02 -21.86 -17.95
C PHE A 654 42.46 -20.52 -18.41
N ALA A 655 42.67 -20.15 -19.68
CA ALA A 655 42.13 -18.92 -20.25
C ALA A 655 40.60 -18.89 -20.19
N PHE A 656 39.94 -20.00 -20.55
CA PHE A 656 38.49 -20.13 -20.48
C PHE A 656 37.97 -19.95 -19.04
N ALA A 657 38.55 -20.64 -18.06
CA ALA A 657 38.12 -20.56 -16.66
C ALA A 657 38.29 -19.15 -16.08
N VAL A 658 39.40 -18.47 -16.37
CA VAL A 658 39.65 -17.08 -15.95
C VAL A 658 38.64 -16.13 -16.56
N ILE A 659 38.38 -16.22 -17.87
CA ILE A 659 37.38 -15.38 -18.56
C ILE A 659 35.99 -15.59 -17.95
N MET A 660 35.58 -16.85 -17.78
CA MET A 660 34.27 -17.20 -17.22
C MET A 660 34.10 -16.65 -15.79
N LEU A 661 35.09 -16.84 -14.92
CA LEU A 661 35.02 -16.38 -13.53
C LEU A 661 35.02 -14.84 -13.44
N ASN A 662 35.87 -14.17 -14.23
CA ASN A 662 35.91 -12.71 -14.28
C ASN A 662 34.63 -12.10 -14.88
N MET A 663 33.96 -12.80 -15.80
CA MET A 663 32.66 -12.37 -16.31
C MET A 663 31.57 -12.44 -15.24
N ILE A 664 31.52 -13.51 -14.45
CA ILE A 664 30.56 -13.69 -13.33
C ILE A 664 30.77 -12.59 -12.27
N PHE A 665 32.03 -12.34 -11.88
CA PHE A 665 32.35 -11.24 -10.96
C PHE A 665 32.05 -9.87 -11.56
N GLY A 666 32.37 -9.65 -12.85
CA GLY A 666 32.07 -8.42 -13.57
C GLY A 666 30.58 -8.06 -13.55
N ILE A 667 29.71 -9.03 -13.89
CA ILE A 667 28.24 -8.85 -13.84
C ILE A 667 27.79 -8.50 -12.42
N THR A 668 28.33 -9.17 -11.40
CA THR A 668 27.91 -8.95 -10.01
C THR A 668 28.36 -7.57 -9.50
N VAL A 669 29.57 -7.13 -9.86
CA VAL A 669 30.12 -5.81 -9.47
C VAL A 669 29.38 -4.67 -10.16
N ASP A 670 29.09 -4.79 -11.45
CA ASP A 670 28.35 -3.79 -12.22
C ASP A 670 26.98 -3.52 -11.59
N ILE A 671 26.27 -4.59 -11.23
CA ILE A 671 24.93 -4.48 -10.63
C ILE A 671 24.97 -3.95 -9.21
N PHE A 672 26.00 -4.31 -8.44
CA PHE A 672 26.18 -3.71 -7.12
C PHE A 672 26.42 -2.20 -7.23
N SER A 673 27.21 -1.77 -8.22
CA SER A 673 27.43 -0.35 -8.52
C SER A 673 26.12 0.34 -8.92
N ASP A 674 25.35 -0.25 -9.83
CA ASP A 674 24.05 0.27 -10.29
C ASP A 674 23.05 0.43 -9.15
N LEU A 675 22.95 -0.56 -8.25
CA LEU A 675 22.05 -0.48 -7.10
C LEU A 675 22.45 0.65 -6.14
N ARG A 676 23.75 0.91 -5.99
CA ARG A 676 24.25 1.99 -5.16
C ARG A 676 23.94 3.35 -5.78
N THR A 677 24.23 3.54 -7.07
CA THR A 677 23.93 4.80 -7.78
C THR A 677 22.44 5.06 -7.82
N ASP A 678 21.61 4.06 -8.14
CA ASP A 678 20.15 4.17 -8.14
C ASP A 678 19.61 4.54 -6.75
N SER A 679 20.16 3.96 -5.67
CA SER A 679 19.78 4.34 -4.31
C SER A 679 20.14 5.79 -3.95
N ALA A 680 21.30 6.27 -4.41
CA ALA A 680 21.75 7.64 -4.18
C ALA A 680 20.92 8.66 -4.98
N ASP A 681 20.72 8.39 -6.28
CA ASP A 681 19.87 9.19 -7.17
C ASP A 681 18.45 9.35 -6.62
N ARG A 682 17.86 8.25 -6.11
CA ARG A 682 16.52 8.29 -5.51
C ARG A 682 16.47 9.12 -4.23
N ALA A 683 17.50 9.00 -3.38
CA ALA A 683 17.58 9.80 -2.17
C ALA A 683 17.68 11.30 -2.51
N GLU A 684 18.46 11.66 -3.53
CA GLU A 684 18.58 13.03 -4.01
C GLU A 684 17.25 13.57 -4.54
N LEU A 685 16.57 12.82 -5.42
CA LEU A 685 15.28 13.23 -5.98
C LEU A 685 14.21 13.41 -4.91
N LYS A 686 14.17 12.52 -3.90
CA LYS A 686 13.24 12.63 -2.78
C LYS A 686 13.42 13.93 -1.98
N MET A 687 14.64 14.46 -1.90
CA MET A 687 14.95 15.69 -1.15
C MET A 687 14.78 16.96 -1.99
N ASN A 688 14.92 16.86 -3.31
CA ASN A 688 15.02 18.02 -4.21
C ASN A 688 13.81 18.21 -5.14
N GLN A 689 12.88 17.26 -5.22
CA GLN A 689 11.73 17.32 -6.12
C GLN A 689 10.45 16.89 -5.41
N CYS A 690 9.37 17.64 -5.60
CA CYS A 690 8.05 17.23 -5.10
C CYS A 690 7.51 16.06 -5.96
N PHE A 691 7.07 14.97 -5.32
CA PHE A 691 6.58 13.78 -6.02
C PHE A 691 5.29 14.02 -6.82
N VAL A 692 4.44 14.95 -6.37
CA VAL A 692 3.13 15.20 -6.97
C VAL A 692 3.27 16.08 -8.21
N CYS A 693 3.75 17.31 -8.04
CA CYS A 693 3.88 18.28 -9.13
C CYS A 693 5.16 18.09 -9.96
N GLY A 694 6.21 17.49 -9.40
CA GLY A 694 7.50 17.31 -10.08
C GLY A 694 8.36 18.55 -10.16
N GLN A 695 7.96 19.63 -9.49
CA GLN A 695 8.76 20.85 -9.46
C GLN A 695 9.93 20.69 -8.50
N ALA A 696 11.05 21.35 -8.85
CA ALA A 696 12.25 21.34 -8.03
C ALA A 696 12.08 22.21 -6.79
N ARG A 697 12.73 21.80 -5.70
CA ARG A 697 12.75 22.49 -4.41
C ARG A 697 13.12 23.97 -4.53
N ALA A 698 14.08 24.30 -5.40
CA ALA A 698 14.53 25.68 -5.62
C ALA A 698 13.41 26.62 -6.07
N VAL A 699 12.42 26.14 -6.83
CA VAL A 699 11.28 26.96 -7.28
C VAL A 699 10.43 27.41 -6.08
N PHE A 700 10.16 26.48 -5.16
CA PHE A 700 9.38 26.75 -3.97
C PHE A 700 10.14 27.59 -2.96
N ASP A 701 11.40 27.25 -2.67
CA ASP A 701 12.20 28.02 -1.74
C ASP A 701 12.31 29.49 -2.21
N ASN A 702 12.52 29.74 -3.51
CA ASN A 702 12.49 31.10 -4.07
C ASN A 702 11.11 31.78 -3.92
N HIS A 703 10.02 31.08 -4.21
CA HIS A 703 8.66 31.63 -4.11
C HIS A 703 8.26 31.99 -2.67
N TYR A 704 8.56 31.14 -1.68
CA TYR A 704 8.23 31.42 -0.28
C TYR A 704 9.19 32.41 0.38
N ILE A 705 10.46 32.47 -0.04
CA ILE A 705 11.39 33.54 0.39
C ILE A 705 10.85 34.91 -0.02
N GLN A 706 10.29 35.05 -1.23
CA GLN A 706 9.62 36.30 -1.65
C GLN A 706 8.43 36.68 -0.76
N ARG A 707 7.80 35.70 -0.10
CA ARG A 707 6.69 35.89 0.86
C ARG A 707 7.16 36.00 2.33
N GLY A 708 8.46 36.00 2.58
CA GLY A 708 9.03 36.12 3.94
C GLY A 708 8.94 34.85 4.79
N LEU A 709 8.66 33.69 4.19
CA LEU A 709 8.53 32.40 4.89
C LEU A 709 9.77 31.53 4.65
N PRO A 710 10.53 31.14 5.69
CA PRO A 710 11.60 30.15 5.55
C PRO A 710 11.03 28.74 5.33
N ASN A 711 11.80 27.86 4.70
CA ASN A 711 11.46 26.44 4.45
C ASN A 711 10.20 26.22 3.58
N GLY A 712 10.09 26.98 2.49
CA GLY A 712 8.96 26.90 1.56
C GLY A 712 8.65 25.50 1.05
N PHE A 713 9.68 24.74 0.67
CA PHE A 713 9.47 23.39 0.14
C PHE A 713 8.85 22.41 1.14
N GLN A 714 9.24 22.47 2.41
CA GLN A 714 8.67 21.60 3.44
C GLN A 714 7.19 21.94 3.68
N LYS A 715 6.88 23.23 3.73
CA LYS A 715 5.51 23.72 3.86
C LYS A 715 4.63 23.29 2.69
N HIS A 716 5.15 23.37 1.46
CA HIS A 716 4.47 22.88 0.27
C HIS A 716 4.15 21.37 0.35
N ILE A 717 5.09 20.54 0.82
CA ILE A 717 4.86 19.09 0.95
C ILE A 717 3.84 18.78 2.06
N ASP A 718 3.89 19.50 3.17
CA ASP A 718 3.07 19.18 4.35
C ASP A 718 1.63 19.71 4.23
N GLU A 719 1.44 20.91 3.66
CA GLU A 719 0.13 21.59 3.60
C GLU A 719 -0.56 21.50 2.22
N GLU A 720 0.19 21.57 1.11
CA GLU A 720 -0.40 21.63 -0.23
C GLU A 720 -0.39 20.25 -0.91
N HIS A 721 0.80 19.63 -1.04
CA HIS A 721 1.02 18.41 -1.83
C HIS A 721 1.40 17.23 -0.94
N ASN A 722 0.64 17.06 0.14
CA ASN A 722 0.80 15.90 1.00
C ASN A 722 0.37 14.62 0.27
N MET A 723 1.34 13.75 0.02
CA MET A 723 1.12 12.51 -0.74
C MET A 723 0.08 11.60 -0.07
N TYR A 724 -0.02 11.64 1.25
CA TYR A 724 -0.95 10.81 2.01
C TYR A 724 -2.37 11.37 1.94
N GLU A 725 -2.55 12.68 1.96
CA GLU A 725 -3.87 13.29 1.77
C GLU A 725 -4.44 12.93 0.40
N LYS A 726 -3.59 12.85 -0.63
CA LYS A 726 -3.99 12.37 -1.97
C LYS A 726 -4.35 10.88 -2.02
N CYS A 727 -3.65 10.04 -1.25
CA CYS A 727 -4.03 8.64 -1.09
C CYS A 727 -5.44 8.52 -0.51
N LEU A 728 -5.72 9.31 0.52
CA LEU A 728 -6.96 9.28 1.27
C LEU A 728 -8.12 9.91 0.48
N SER A 729 -7.83 10.96 -0.31
CA SER A 729 -8.81 11.59 -1.20
C SER A 729 -9.19 10.66 -2.36
N CYS A 730 -8.22 10.08 -3.08
CA CYS A 730 -8.52 9.21 -4.23
C CYS A 730 -9.45 8.03 -3.88
N GLU A 731 -9.33 7.46 -2.69
CA GLU A 731 -10.16 6.34 -2.25
C GLU A 731 -11.56 6.78 -1.78
N GLY A 732 -11.68 7.95 -1.14
CA GLY A 732 -12.98 8.59 -0.86
C GLY A 732 -13.76 8.95 -2.12
N TRP A 733 -13.05 9.47 -3.13
CA TRP A 733 -13.63 9.81 -4.44
C TRP A 733 -14.03 8.56 -5.24
N GLN A 734 -13.32 7.44 -5.14
CA GLN A 734 -13.73 6.17 -5.77
C GLN A 734 -15.04 5.63 -5.19
N ARG A 735 -15.31 5.82 -3.89
CA ARG A 735 -16.62 5.48 -3.31
C ARG A 735 -17.73 6.37 -3.84
N LEU A 736 -17.50 7.68 -3.89
CA LEU A 736 -18.44 8.66 -4.44
C LEU A 736 -18.76 8.39 -5.92
N LEU A 737 -17.74 8.08 -6.73
CA LEU A 737 -17.89 7.74 -8.16
C LEU A 737 -18.47 6.35 -8.42
N SER A 738 -18.50 5.45 -7.42
CA SER A 738 -19.11 4.12 -7.56
C SER A 738 -20.61 4.09 -7.24
N VAL A 739 -21.12 5.17 -6.63
CA VAL A 739 -22.52 5.33 -6.22
C VAL A 739 -23.31 6.18 -7.23
N THR A 740 -22.63 6.96 -8.07
CA THR A 740 -23.17 7.61 -9.27
C THR A 740 -22.95 6.75 -10.50
#